data_AF-A0AB34ZBQ3-F1
#
_entry.id   AF-A0AB34ZBQ3-F1
#
_cell.length_a   1.000
_cell.length_b   1.000
_cell.length_c   1.000
_cell.angle_alpha   90.00
_cell.angle_beta   90.00
_cell.angle_gamma   90.00
#
_symmetry.space_group_name_H-M   'P 1'
#
loop_
_entity.id
_entity.type
_entity.pdbx_description
1 polymer ?
#
loop_
_entity_poly.entity_id
_entity_poly.type
_entity_poly.pdbx_seq_one_letter_code
_entity_poly.pdbx_strand_id
1 'polypeptide(L)'
;MESGTRPRQMRAFGLALAALAGLSPALGAAEDVYDDYGKLIQSGAVVTSPGDKLFGDNINLYTGSMEITQTDVDLKGNNALQVRIGRRFSVGSPTKGHFKFWDLDIPYMHGVFGFPGGNIAPDGWVVNGTRDTAYSRCSRYEVPPAFENQGGYFDPSEFWRGSFLYRPGSGDQELLQTSAQALRPNDGRTYPIVLKDGSAVRCLASLDGASESGARGEGFELVDTQGSVYAFNHMVSRTYPALSKSSPVPQASSVGMASAGGASMTTASVGGIVPMVANNYILVRKEVLIYPTRVTDRFGNTVVYNWNPGAPWQLLSIVASDGRRIDLSYAGGNGNTITSVTTGGRTWSYGYSDTLDTVTLPDGSSWTFDLVDLSLARVTYGQPPGCDNIRPWSGGIRVGSITAPTGARSDYTINSMLMGRSWVPRVCRREEAYSDIPYQFYVMAVTSRRITGPGLPSQGLTWTYDYGTPNNCWQPSPNPSPSDPAKYVECNAGSPITRDITVKDPAGQSTRYRFGNRYWSNEGLLLQQDFGWNGSTAVRTRMTDYGAFDAAPYAARTMYPGGNYGDNTVAARQRPVRQVITIDKGDQFVWRVADCSGQPCFDEFARPTRIERFSPWHSRTDETTYYDERGAWVLGQTAIARNINTGIATSQVDYGSNALPQTERRNGKLVATYTYNPDGTLAQVKDGLGNATTLSGWKRGIPQTVANPDGTAKSASVDDNGWIRQTNDENGFATTYGYDGMGRLNATNYPSGDSTAWNSTAQAFERVGGDEYGIGAGHWRQTVTTGNAQKVTYFDALWQPLLTREYDAANVAGTLRVKRFVYDHEGRAVFASYPSGNETANTGVWTEFDVVGRPTAVSQDSEQGLLTTITQYLPGAQTLVTNPRGAQTRTGYQVFDQPVYDAPVWVMLPESARTNIARDVFGKAIKIERGAQ
;
A
#
# COMPACT_ATOMS: atom_id res chain seq x y z
N MET A 1 59.70 13.81 -15.04
CA MET A 1 59.54 13.25 -16.41
C MET A 1 58.76 11.96 -16.28
N GLU A 2 57.81 11.75 -17.19
CA GLU A 2 56.89 10.60 -17.37
C GLU A 2 55.88 10.38 -16.22
N SER A 3 54.67 10.95 -16.29
CA SER A 3 53.48 10.59 -17.09
C SER A 3 52.77 9.33 -16.58
N GLY A 4 51.56 9.50 -16.09
CA GLY A 4 50.75 8.47 -15.45
C GLY A 4 49.44 9.06 -14.93
N THR A 5 48.51 9.26 -15.86
CA THR A 5 47.14 9.76 -15.67
C THR A 5 46.37 8.95 -14.63
N ARG A 6 46.02 9.56 -13.49
CA ARG A 6 45.02 9.06 -12.53
C ARG A 6 43.62 9.47 -13.02
N PRO A 7 42.63 8.57 -13.09
CA PRO A 7 41.25 8.97 -13.36
C PRO A 7 40.70 9.77 -12.17
N ARG A 8 40.12 10.94 -12.48
CA ARG A 8 39.51 11.86 -11.51
C ARG A 8 38.27 11.21 -10.89
N GLN A 9 38.36 10.85 -9.62
CA GLN A 9 37.19 10.66 -8.76
C GLN A 9 36.44 12.00 -8.61
N MET A 10 35.26 12.09 -9.21
CA MET A 10 34.31 13.17 -8.90
C MET A 10 33.69 12.88 -7.53
N ARG A 11 34.03 13.71 -6.54
CA ARG A 11 33.37 13.74 -5.23
C ARG A 11 31.92 14.17 -5.41
N ALA A 12 30.98 13.24 -5.23
CA ALA A 12 29.56 13.54 -5.14
C ALA A 12 29.26 14.22 -3.79
N PHE A 13 28.76 15.46 -3.84
CA PHE A 13 28.17 16.14 -2.71
C PHE A 13 26.79 15.52 -2.45
N GLY A 14 26.62 14.89 -1.28
CA GLY A 14 25.35 14.36 -0.81
C GLY A 14 24.40 15.47 -0.39
N LEU A 15 23.21 15.50 -0.99
CA LEU A 15 22.05 16.27 -0.57
C LEU A 15 20.82 15.37 -0.69
N ALA A 16 20.00 15.40 0.35
CA ALA A 16 18.92 14.48 0.65
C ALA A 16 17.88 14.36 -0.47
N LEU A 17 17.69 13.13 -0.95
CA LEU A 17 16.67 12.71 -1.89
C LEU A 17 15.61 11.91 -1.10
N ALA A 18 14.52 12.54 -0.70
CA ALA A 18 13.34 11.85 -0.18
C ALA A 18 12.08 12.65 -0.53
N ALA A 19 11.04 11.93 -0.97
CA ALA A 19 9.71 12.39 -1.42
C ALA A 19 9.52 12.66 -2.92
N LEU A 20 9.66 11.60 -3.75
CA LEU A 20 8.96 11.44 -5.03
C LEU A 20 8.92 9.95 -5.40
N ALA A 21 8.01 9.21 -4.76
CA ALA A 21 7.69 7.83 -5.14
C ALA A 21 6.18 7.66 -5.14
N GLY A 22 5.58 7.92 -6.30
CA GLY A 22 4.16 7.76 -6.55
C GLY A 22 3.88 8.04 -8.02
N LEU A 23 3.86 6.96 -8.83
CA LEU A 23 3.51 6.92 -10.25
C LEU A 23 4.52 7.57 -11.23
N SER A 24 5.69 6.96 -11.32
CA SER A 24 6.49 6.86 -12.56
C SER A 24 7.45 5.68 -12.36
N PRO A 25 7.53 4.67 -13.23
CA PRO A 25 8.66 3.75 -13.19
C PRO A 25 9.91 4.61 -13.40
N ALA A 26 10.80 4.60 -12.42
CA ALA A 26 12.02 5.38 -12.41
C ALA A 26 12.89 5.02 -13.61
N LEU A 27 12.85 5.84 -14.67
CA LEU A 27 13.86 5.83 -15.72
C LEU A 27 14.95 6.82 -15.32
N GLY A 28 15.73 6.43 -14.32
CA GLY A 28 17.06 6.99 -14.08
C GLY A 28 17.97 6.65 -15.27
N ALA A 29 19.06 7.40 -15.42
CA ALA A 29 20.20 6.93 -16.21
C ALA A 29 20.50 5.47 -15.86
N ALA A 30 20.83 4.65 -16.85
CA ALA A 30 21.40 3.33 -16.63
C ALA A 30 22.74 3.51 -15.88
N GLU A 31 22.66 3.72 -14.58
CA GLU A 31 23.63 3.17 -13.63
C GLU A 31 23.28 1.68 -13.59
N ASP A 32 24.23 0.82 -13.89
CA ASP A 32 24.05 -0.64 -14.01
C ASP A 32 23.41 -1.22 -12.74
N VAL A 33 22.07 -1.37 -12.74
CA VAL A 33 21.27 -1.99 -11.67
C VAL A 33 21.76 -3.42 -11.37
N TYR A 34 22.51 -4.00 -12.29
CA TYR A 34 22.99 -5.37 -12.25
C TYR A 34 24.46 -5.53 -11.81
N ASP A 35 25.23 -4.43 -11.64
CA ASP A 35 26.62 -4.44 -11.14
C ASP A 35 26.75 -3.79 -9.75
N ASP A 36 25.73 -3.94 -8.91
CA ASP A 36 25.66 -3.23 -7.63
C ASP A 36 25.62 -4.11 -6.39
N TYR A 37 26.55 -5.07 -6.33
CA TYR A 37 26.79 -5.83 -5.10
C TYR A 37 27.02 -4.89 -3.92
N GLY A 38 27.72 -3.77 -4.15
CA GLY A 38 28.01 -2.74 -3.13
C GLY A 38 26.74 -2.18 -2.47
N LYS A 39 25.75 -1.71 -3.25
CA LYS A 39 24.47 -1.21 -2.70
C LYS A 39 23.71 -2.31 -1.96
N LEU A 40 23.70 -3.54 -2.48
CA LEU A 40 23.03 -4.67 -1.83
C LEU A 40 23.67 -4.99 -0.47
N ILE A 41 25.01 -4.99 -0.37
CA ILE A 41 25.73 -5.19 0.89
C ILE A 41 25.51 -4.02 1.85
N GLN A 42 25.59 -2.78 1.36
CA GLN A 42 25.38 -1.57 2.16
C GLN A 42 23.96 -1.52 2.75
N SER A 43 22.96 -2.04 2.06
CA SER A 43 21.59 -2.11 2.58
C SER A 43 21.49 -2.91 3.89
N GLY A 44 22.35 -3.94 4.06
CA GLY A 44 22.45 -4.70 5.31
C GLY A 44 23.25 -3.99 6.40
N ALA A 45 24.10 -3.02 6.06
CA ALA A 45 24.93 -2.27 7.02
C ALA A 45 24.22 -1.04 7.60
N VAL A 46 23.27 -0.47 6.86
CA VAL A 46 22.57 0.77 7.22
C VAL A 46 21.29 0.46 8.00
N VAL A 47 21.23 0.94 9.23
CA VAL A 47 19.98 0.95 10.01
C VAL A 47 19.08 2.05 9.45
N THR A 48 17.92 1.66 8.93
CA THR A 48 16.91 2.59 8.39
C THR A 48 15.76 2.73 9.37
N SER A 49 15.31 3.96 9.60
CA SER A 49 14.09 4.21 10.39
C SER A 49 12.87 3.64 9.67
N PRO A 50 12.06 2.79 10.31
CA PRO A 50 10.78 2.32 9.76
C PRO A 50 9.70 3.42 9.70
N GLY A 51 9.95 4.59 10.31
CA GLY A 51 9.02 5.71 10.35
C GLY A 51 7.71 5.40 11.08
N ASP A 52 6.70 6.23 10.84
CA ASP A 52 5.37 6.11 11.44
C ASP A 52 4.54 4.92 10.91
N LYS A 53 4.99 4.24 9.84
CA LYS A 53 4.34 3.05 9.26
C LYS A 53 4.83 1.73 9.85
N LEU A 54 5.74 1.76 10.83
CA LEU A 54 6.30 0.58 11.51
C LEU A 54 5.23 -0.47 11.89
N PHE A 55 4.09 -0.04 12.41
CA PHE A 55 3.06 -0.94 12.93
C PHE A 55 2.15 -1.55 11.86
N GLY A 56 2.26 -1.11 10.60
CA GLY A 56 1.50 -1.69 9.50
C GLY A 56 -0.01 -1.38 9.54
N ASP A 57 -0.41 -0.39 10.33
CA ASP A 57 -1.79 0.09 10.36
C ASP A 57 -2.19 0.82 9.08
N ASN A 58 -3.38 0.49 8.60
CA ASN A 58 -4.03 1.08 7.44
C ASN A 58 -5.40 1.61 7.89
N ILE A 59 -5.50 2.93 7.99
CA ILE A 59 -6.72 3.63 8.40
C ILE A 59 -7.39 4.19 7.15
N ASN A 60 -8.59 3.72 6.86
CA ASN A 60 -9.41 4.28 5.80
C ASN A 60 -9.97 5.63 6.27
N LEU A 61 -9.38 6.75 5.85
CA LEU A 61 -9.79 8.08 6.31
C LEU A 61 -11.26 8.44 6.00
N TYR A 62 -11.89 7.82 5.01
CA TYR A 62 -13.31 8.04 4.73
C TYR A 62 -14.21 7.36 5.77
N THR A 63 -13.93 6.12 6.16
CA THR A 63 -14.80 5.35 7.08
C THR A 63 -14.27 5.27 8.51
N GLY A 64 -13.01 5.59 8.71
CA GLY A 64 -12.24 5.38 9.94
C GLY A 64 -11.93 3.92 10.27
N SER A 65 -12.35 2.97 9.44
CA SER A 65 -12.02 1.56 9.64
C SER A 65 -10.51 1.34 9.59
N MET A 66 -10.05 0.34 10.33
CA MET A 66 -8.64 0.07 10.52
C MET A 66 -8.33 -1.40 10.32
N GLU A 67 -7.26 -1.64 9.57
CA GLU A 67 -6.61 -2.93 9.41
C GLU A 67 -5.15 -2.81 9.82
N ILE A 68 -4.54 -3.91 10.27
CA ILE A 68 -3.12 -4.01 10.57
C ILE A 68 -2.54 -5.15 9.76
N THR A 69 -1.50 -4.86 9.00
CA THR A 69 -0.80 -5.85 8.17
C THR A 69 0.67 -5.91 8.57
N GLN A 70 1.16 -7.11 8.87
CA GLN A 70 2.57 -7.33 9.25
C GLN A 70 3.15 -8.42 8.37
N THR A 71 4.25 -8.12 7.69
CA THR A 71 4.99 -9.13 6.91
C THR A 71 6.03 -9.76 7.83
N ASP A 72 5.94 -11.07 8.06
CA ASP A 72 6.87 -11.78 8.93
C ASP A 72 8.07 -12.29 8.11
N VAL A 73 7.82 -12.86 6.93
CA VAL A 73 8.86 -13.36 6.00
C VAL A 73 8.56 -12.88 4.58
N ASP A 74 9.57 -12.36 3.88
CA ASP A 74 9.55 -12.08 2.43
C ASP A 74 10.89 -12.51 1.81
N LEU A 75 10.86 -13.50 0.90
CA LEU A 75 12.07 -14.04 0.26
C LEU A 75 12.24 -13.49 -1.16
N LYS A 76 13.33 -12.74 -1.37
CA LYS A 76 13.74 -12.27 -2.70
C LYS A 76 14.09 -13.45 -3.60
N GLY A 77 13.62 -13.44 -4.84
CA GLY A 77 13.75 -14.51 -5.82
C GLY A 77 14.33 -14.05 -7.15
N ASN A 78 14.59 -14.99 -8.04
CA ASN A 78 15.04 -14.69 -9.41
C ASN A 78 13.92 -14.11 -10.30
N ASN A 79 12.67 -14.22 -9.84
CA ASN A 79 11.48 -13.73 -10.51
C ASN A 79 10.60 -12.93 -9.53
N ALA A 80 9.59 -12.26 -10.08
CA ALA A 80 8.70 -11.39 -9.33
C ALA A 80 7.65 -12.14 -8.48
N LEU A 81 7.55 -13.48 -8.58
CA LEU A 81 6.58 -14.23 -7.79
C LEU A 81 6.91 -14.10 -6.30
N GLN A 82 5.88 -13.79 -5.50
CA GLN A 82 6.04 -13.59 -4.07
C GLN A 82 6.15 -14.93 -3.35
N VAL A 83 7.15 -15.04 -2.47
CA VAL A 83 7.26 -16.11 -1.46
C VAL A 83 7.35 -15.41 -0.13
N ARG A 84 6.17 -15.13 0.43
CA ARG A 84 6.01 -14.33 1.64
C ARG A 84 4.95 -14.94 2.55
N ILE A 85 5.03 -14.59 3.82
CA ILE A 85 3.98 -14.83 4.79
C ILE A 85 3.87 -13.62 5.71
N GLY A 86 2.64 -13.31 6.09
CA GLY A 86 2.36 -12.25 7.04
C GLY A 86 1.06 -12.51 7.79
N ARG A 87 0.63 -11.50 8.51
CA ARG A 87 -0.57 -11.51 9.33
C ARG A 87 -1.40 -10.28 9.04
N ARG A 88 -2.71 -10.47 8.97
CA ARG A 88 -3.70 -9.41 8.77
C ARG A 88 -4.69 -9.39 9.94
N PHE A 89 -4.88 -8.24 10.56
CA PHE A 89 -5.88 -8.03 11.60
C PHE A 89 -6.86 -6.96 11.15
N SER A 90 -8.14 -7.31 11.10
CA SER A 90 -9.20 -6.34 10.83
C SER A 90 -9.96 -6.07 12.12
N VAL A 91 -9.97 -4.82 12.57
CA VAL A 91 -10.82 -4.37 13.68
C VAL A 91 -12.24 -4.73 13.32
N GLY A 92 -13.00 -5.36 14.23
CA GLY A 92 -14.36 -5.73 13.85
C GLY A 92 -14.52 -7.11 13.22
N SER A 93 -13.47 -7.90 12.97
CA SER A 93 -13.64 -9.19 12.29
C SER A 93 -14.25 -10.25 13.21
N PRO A 94 -15.44 -10.81 12.92
CA PRO A 94 -16.09 -11.80 13.77
C PRO A 94 -15.49 -13.21 13.63
N THR A 95 -14.51 -13.38 12.75
CA THR A 95 -13.94 -14.67 12.39
C THR A 95 -12.57 -14.88 13.01
N LYS A 96 -12.16 -16.15 13.11
CA LYS A 96 -10.82 -16.54 13.53
C LYS A 96 -10.03 -17.05 12.31
N GLY A 97 -8.84 -16.53 12.12
CA GLY A 97 -7.84 -16.93 11.15
C GLY A 97 -6.83 -17.93 11.69
N HIS A 98 -5.72 -18.03 10.98
CA HIS A 98 -4.62 -18.96 11.26
C HIS A 98 -3.79 -18.57 12.50
N PHE A 99 -3.91 -17.31 12.93
CA PHE A 99 -3.23 -16.75 14.10
C PHE A 99 -4.28 -16.21 15.09
N LYS A 100 -5.36 -16.98 15.35
CA LYS A 100 -6.54 -16.57 16.16
C LYS A 100 -7.32 -15.44 15.49
N PHE A 101 -7.34 -14.22 16.01
CA PHE A 101 -8.06 -13.09 15.36
C PHE A 101 -7.28 -12.44 14.21
N TRP A 102 -6.11 -13.01 13.88
CA TRP A 102 -5.28 -12.61 12.75
C TRP A 102 -5.38 -13.65 11.63
N ASP A 103 -5.60 -13.16 10.42
CA ASP A 103 -5.62 -13.92 9.18
C ASP A 103 -4.22 -14.10 8.60
N LEU A 104 -4.06 -15.18 7.82
CA LEU A 104 -2.86 -15.44 7.06
C LEU A 104 -2.82 -14.48 5.87
N ASP A 105 -1.79 -13.63 5.80
CA ASP A 105 -1.63 -12.64 4.72
C ASP A 105 -0.96 -13.27 3.49
N ILE A 106 -1.75 -14.07 2.77
CA ILE A 106 -1.46 -14.62 1.45
C ILE A 106 -2.66 -14.35 0.52
N PRO A 107 -2.56 -14.50 -0.80
CA PRO A 107 -3.72 -14.37 -1.67
C PRO A 107 -4.82 -15.39 -1.32
N TYR A 108 -6.10 -14.99 -1.37
CA TYR A 108 -7.24 -15.90 -1.28
C TYR A 108 -8.51 -15.26 -1.83
N MET A 109 -9.44 -16.09 -2.31
CA MET A 109 -10.78 -15.65 -2.63
C MET A 109 -11.72 -15.96 -1.46
N HIS A 110 -12.68 -15.09 -1.16
CA HIS A 110 -13.63 -15.33 -0.07
C HIS A 110 -15.02 -14.73 -0.30
N GLY A 111 -15.97 -15.24 0.48
CA GLY A 111 -17.33 -14.70 0.59
C GLY A 111 -18.09 -15.35 1.74
N VAL A 112 -19.17 -14.71 2.19
CA VAL A 112 -20.03 -15.24 3.26
C VAL A 112 -21.28 -15.88 2.66
N PHE A 113 -21.52 -17.16 2.96
CA PHE A 113 -22.59 -17.96 2.38
C PHE A 113 -23.48 -18.60 3.46
N GLY A 114 -24.70 -18.95 3.08
CA GLY A 114 -25.63 -19.70 3.91
C GLY A 114 -25.25 -21.18 4.00
N PHE A 115 -25.42 -21.75 5.19
CA PHE A 115 -25.20 -23.17 5.49
C PHE A 115 -26.45 -23.71 6.20
N PRO A 116 -27.49 -24.15 5.46
CA PRO A 116 -28.74 -24.62 6.06
C PRO A 116 -28.56 -25.88 6.92
N GLY A 117 -27.53 -26.69 6.65
CA GLY A 117 -27.19 -27.89 7.43
C GLY A 117 -28.11 -29.10 7.20
N GLY A 118 -27.80 -30.23 7.86
CA GLY A 118 -28.54 -31.49 7.71
C GLY A 118 -28.35 -32.15 6.34
N ASN A 119 -29.41 -32.78 5.81
CA ASN A 119 -29.41 -33.38 4.46
C ASN A 119 -29.74 -32.36 3.35
N ILE A 120 -29.69 -31.05 3.66
CA ILE A 120 -30.09 -29.97 2.77
C ILE A 120 -28.84 -29.48 2.02
N ALA A 121 -28.69 -29.94 0.78
CA ALA A 121 -27.70 -29.48 -0.18
C ALA A 121 -28.42 -28.69 -1.30
N PRO A 122 -27.77 -27.70 -1.94
CA PRO A 122 -26.35 -27.35 -1.88
C PRO A 122 -25.98 -26.37 -0.74
N ASP A 123 -24.79 -26.53 -0.14
CA ASP A 123 -24.19 -25.64 0.87
C ASP A 123 -22.73 -25.27 0.50
N GLY A 124 -22.19 -24.21 1.10
CA GLY A 124 -20.88 -23.65 0.72
C GLY A 124 -20.98 -22.45 -0.22
N TRP A 125 -19.90 -22.16 -0.96
CA TRP A 125 -19.92 -21.11 -1.98
C TRP A 125 -20.69 -21.59 -3.23
N VAL A 126 -22.00 -21.69 -3.13
CA VAL A 126 -22.83 -22.26 -4.20
C VAL A 126 -23.55 -21.14 -4.95
N VAL A 127 -23.88 -21.40 -6.21
CA VAL A 127 -24.65 -20.51 -7.07
C VAL A 127 -26.06 -21.06 -7.27
N ASN A 128 -27.00 -20.21 -7.67
CA ASN A 128 -28.38 -20.63 -7.90
C ASN A 128 -28.47 -21.72 -8.98
N GLY A 129 -29.07 -22.87 -8.66
CA GLY A 129 -29.14 -23.98 -9.62
C GLY A 129 -29.63 -25.29 -9.02
N THR A 130 -29.55 -26.35 -9.82
CA THR A 130 -29.80 -27.72 -9.37
C THR A 130 -28.64 -28.22 -8.51
N ARG A 131 -28.82 -29.34 -7.80
CA ARG A 131 -27.78 -29.96 -6.97
C ARG A 131 -26.44 -30.17 -7.71
N ASP A 132 -26.48 -30.46 -9.00
CA ASP A 132 -25.28 -30.73 -9.80
C ASP A 132 -24.63 -29.44 -10.35
N THR A 133 -25.44 -28.41 -10.61
CA THR A 133 -24.98 -27.16 -11.24
C THR A 133 -24.71 -26.05 -10.23
N ALA A 134 -25.16 -26.18 -8.99
CA ALA A 134 -24.95 -25.20 -7.93
C ALA A 134 -23.48 -25.06 -7.50
N TYR A 135 -22.63 -26.04 -7.83
CA TYR A 135 -21.19 -25.99 -7.56
C TYR A 135 -20.37 -25.42 -8.74
N SER A 136 -21.02 -25.04 -9.85
CA SER A 136 -20.43 -24.36 -11.02
C SER A 136 -20.21 -22.86 -10.75
N ARG A 137 -19.56 -22.55 -9.63
CA ARG A 137 -19.40 -21.21 -9.06
C ARG A 137 -18.60 -20.24 -9.93
N CYS A 138 -17.77 -20.75 -10.84
CA CYS A 138 -16.94 -19.93 -11.71
C CYS A 138 -17.61 -19.76 -13.08
N SER A 139 -17.99 -20.87 -13.71
CA SER A 139 -18.57 -20.84 -15.06
C SER A 139 -19.96 -20.22 -15.08
N ARG A 140 -20.69 -20.30 -13.96
CA ARG A 140 -21.95 -19.62 -13.69
C ARG A 140 -21.83 -18.69 -12.49
N TYR A 141 -20.84 -17.79 -12.50
CA TYR A 141 -20.68 -16.84 -11.39
C TYR A 141 -21.92 -15.93 -11.25
N GLU A 142 -22.80 -16.23 -10.31
CA GLU A 142 -24.06 -15.54 -10.05
C GLU A 142 -24.42 -15.58 -8.56
N VAL A 143 -25.59 -15.06 -8.19
CA VAL A 143 -26.06 -15.05 -6.79
C VAL A 143 -26.17 -16.46 -6.20
N PRO A 144 -25.88 -16.63 -4.90
CA PRO A 144 -26.21 -17.88 -4.20
C PRO A 144 -27.74 -18.11 -4.17
N PRO A 145 -28.19 -19.36 -4.00
CA PRO A 145 -29.61 -19.67 -3.90
C PRO A 145 -30.23 -19.07 -2.63
N ALA A 146 -31.52 -18.74 -2.69
CA ALA A 146 -32.30 -18.46 -1.50
C ALA A 146 -32.46 -19.72 -0.65
N PHE A 147 -32.57 -19.58 0.67
CA PHE A 147 -32.72 -20.72 1.58
C PHE A 147 -34.04 -20.64 2.34
N GLU A 148 -34.77 -21.75 2.36
CA GLU A 148 -35.88 -21.97 3.29
C GLU A 148 -35.41 -22.92 4.39
N ASN A 149 -35.30 -22.41 5.62
CA ASN A 149 -34.87 -23.20 6.77
C ASN A 149 -35.84 -23.03 7.94
N GLN A 150 -36.29 -24.15 8.52
CA GLN A 150 -37.24 -24.19 9.63
C GLN A 150 -38.55 -23.42 9.36
N GLY A 151 -38.94 -23.27 8.09
CA GLY A 151 -40.10 -22.47 7.66
C GLY A 151 -39.81 -20.99 7.40
N GLY A 152 -38.56 -20.52 7.59
CA GLY A 152 -38.15 -19.15 7.30
C GLY A 152 -37.42 -19.00 5.98
N TYR A 153 -37.81 -18.01 5.17
CA TYR A 153 -37.18 -17.66 3.90
C TYR A 153 -36.04 -16.64 4.09
N PHE A 154 -34.86 -16.92 3.54
CA PHE A 154 -33.68 -16.07 3.54
C PHE A 154 -33.28 -15.72 2.10
N ASP A 155 -33.34 -14.43 1.79
CA ASP A 155 -32.97 -13.90 0.49
C ASP A 155 -31.44 -13.76 0.40
N PRO A 156 -30.82 -14.08 -0.76
CA PRO A 156 -29.37 -13.95 -0.95
C PRO A 156 -28.78 -12.61 -0.52
N SER A 157 -29.48 -11.50 -0.78
CA SER A 157 -29.03 -10.15 -0.45
C SER A 157 -28.86 -9.88 1.05
N GLU A 158 -29.46 -10.72 1.91
CA GLU A 158 -29.41 -10.59 3.36
C GLU A 158 -28.15 -11.22 3.97
N PHE A 159 -27.59 -12.26 3.34
CA PHE A 159 -26.44 -12.99 3.86
C PHE A 159 -25.20 -12.92 2.97
N TRP A 160 -25.34 -12.59 1.69
CA TRP A 160 -24.24 -12.49 0.73
C TRP A 160 -24.14 -11.08 0.14
N ARG A 161 -22.91 -10.53 0.10
CA ARG A 161 -22.61 -9.15 -0.32
C ARG A 161 -21.52 -9.11 -1.39
N GLY A 162 -21.51 -10.13 -2.26
CA GLY A 162 -20.44 -10.34 -3.22
C GLY A 162 -19.36 -11.29 -2.70
N SER A 163 -18.42 -11.58 -3.59
CA SER A 163 -17.23 -12.37 -3.28
C SER A 163 -16.00 -11.59 -3.71
N PHE A 164 -14.88 -11.77 -3.00
CA PHE A 164 -13.72 -10.91 -3.11
C PHE A 164 -12.45 -11.74 -3.30
N LEU A 165 -11.50 -11.20 -4.05
CA LEU A 165 -10.12 -11.62 -4.04
C LEU A 165 -9.34 -10.69 -3.11
N TYR A 166 -8.78 -11.24 -2.05
CA TYR A 166 -7.74 -10.59 -1.26
C TYR A 166 -6.38 -10.87 -1.90
N ARG A 167 -5.57 -9.83 -2.10
CA ARG A 167 -4.14 -9.95 -2.37
C ARG A 167 -3.34 -9.05 -1.43
N PRO A 168 -2.25 -9.57 -0.83
CA PRO A 168 -1.36 -8.75 0.00
C PRO A 168 -0.96 -7.45 -0.71
N GLY A 169 -1.09 -6.32 -0.01
CA GLY A 169 -0.78 -4.98 -0.54
C GLY A 169 -1.82 -4.37 -1.49
N SER A 170 -2.72 -5.15 -2.09
CA SER A 170 -3.82 -4.65 -2.93
C SER A 170 -5.17 -4.62 -2.20
N GLY A 171 -5.30 -5.36 -1.09
CA GLY A 171 -6.53 -5.49 -0.33
C GLY A 171 -7.58 -6.32 -1.05
N ASP A 172 -8.83 -6.21 -0.60
CA ASP A 172 -9.98 -6.88 -1.18
C ASP A 172 -10.44 -6.20 -2.48
N GLN A 173 -10.61 -7.00 -3.54
CA GLN A 173 -11.26 -6.59 -4.78
C GLN A 173 -12.43 -7.51 -5.09
N GLU A 174 -13.57 -6.94 -5.42
CA GLU A 174 -14.77 -7.70 -5.76
C GLU A 174 -14.57 -8.49 -7.08
N LEU A 175 -15.04 -9.73 -7.09
CA LEU A 175 -15.15 -10.55 -8.28
C LEU A 175 -16.41 -10.13 -9.05
N LEU A 176 -16.23 -9.70 -10.31
CA LEU A 176 -17.29 -9.10 -11.12
C LEU A 176 -17.54 -9.93 -12.39
N GLN A 177 -18.81 -10.12 -12.76
CA GLN A 177 -19.22 -10.73 -14.02
C GLN A 177 -18.72 -9.90 -15.22
N THR A 178 -18.23 -10.56 -16.26
CA THR A 178 -17.82 -9.91 -17.50
C THR A 178 -19.00 -9.46 -18.37
N SER A 179 -18.86 -8.30 -19.01
CA SER A 179 -19.71 -7.90 -20.13
C SER A 179 -19.12 -8.32 -21.48
N ALA A 180 -19.86 -8.14 -22.58
CA ALA A 180 -19.34 -8.39 -23.93
C ALA A 180 -18.16 -7.45 -24.29
N GLN A 181 -18.07 -6.29 -23.64
CA GLN A 181 -17.03 -5.28 -23.84
C GLN A 181 -15.89 -5.39 -22.83
N ALA A 182 -15.88 -6.43 -21.98
CA ALA A 182 -14.82 -6.63 -20.99
C ALA A 182 -13.45 -6.85 -21.65
N LEU A 183 -12.45 -6.09 -21.22
CA LEU A 183 -11.06 -6.32 -21.60
C LEU A 183 -10.55 -7.57 -20.88
N ARG A 184 -10.08 -8.55 -21.65
CA ARG A 184 -9.65 -9.87 -21.17
C ARG A 184 -8.54 -10.45 -22.06
N PRO A 185 -7.77 -11.43 -21.56
CA PRO A 185 -6.77 -12.13 -22.36
C PRO A 185 -7.33 -12.61 -23.70
N ASN A 186 -6.56 -12.44 -24.77
CA ASN A 186 -6.93 -12.89 -26.11
C ASN A 186 -6.22 -14.20 -26.48
N ASP A 187 -6.37 -15.21 -25.61
CA ASP A 187 -5.74 -16.53 -25.73
C ASP A 187 -6.74 -17.63 -26.17
N GLY A 188 -7.95 -17.23 -26.58
CA GLY A 188 -9.03 -18.14 -26.97
C GLY A 188 -9.78 -18.80 -25.81
N ARG A 189 -9.45 -18.48 -24.55
CA ARG A 189 -10.14 -19.02 -23.36
C ARG A 189 -11.27 -18.12 -22.89
N THR A 190 -12.21 -18.70 -22.15
CA THR A 190 -13.34 -17.97 -21.58
C THR A 190 -13.02 -17.46 -20.19
N TYR A 191 -13.27 -16.18 -19.96
CA TYR A 191 -13.12 -15.50 -18.68
C TYR A 191 -14.49 -14.94 -18.26
N PRO A 192 -15.27 -15.67 -17.42
CA PRO A 192 -16.58 -15.20 -16.97
C PRO A 192 -16.51 -14.10 -15.90
N ILE A 193 -15.33 -13.94 -15.27
CA ILE A 193 -15.12 -13.01 -14.15
C ILE A 193 -13.92 -12.10 -14.45
N VAL A 194 -14.01 -10.84 -14.06
CA VAL A 194 -12.94 -9.83 -14.10
C VAL A 194 -12.88 -9.04 -12.80
N LEU A 195 -11.76 -8.38 -12.56
CA LEU A 195 -11.54 -7.48 -11.43
C LEU A 195 -11.30 -6.05 -11.92
N LYS A 196 -11.49 -5.08 -11.01
CA LYS A 196 -11.34 -3.65 -11.32
C LYS A 196 -9.95 -3.26 -11.80
N ASP A 197 -8.93 -3.97 -11.33
CA ASP A 197 -7.53 -3.74 -11.71
C ASP A 197 -7.16 -4.30 -13.09
N GLY A 198 -8.08 -4.95 -13.79
CA GLY A 198 -7.86 -5.56 -15.11
C GLY A 198 -7.47 -7.04 -15.06
N SER A 199 -7.39 -7.66 -13.87
CA SER A 199 -7.20 -9.10 -13.77
C SER A 199 -8.44 -9.85 -14.27
N ALA A 200 -8.24 -11.02 -14.86
CA ALA A 200 -9.31 -11.85 -15.42
C ALA A 200 -9.28 -13.26 -14.81
N VAL A 201 -10.44 -13.88 -14.64
CA VAL A 201 -10.56 -15.19 -14.00
C VAL A 201 -11.27 -16.16 -14.93
N ARG A 202 -10.69 -17.35 -15.08
CA ARG A 202 -11.28 -18.52 -15.76
C ARG A 202 -11.43 -19.69 -14.77
N CYS A 203 -12.00 -20.79 -15.22
CA CYS A 203 -12.48 -21.84 -14.32
C CYS A 203 -11.61 -23.09 -14.32
N LEU A 204 -11.38 -23.63 -13.12
CA LEU A 204 -10.79 -24.95 -12.92
C LEU A 204 -11.92 -25.95 -12.70
N ALA A 205 -11.85 -27.12 -13.34
CA ALA A 205 -12.93 -28.11 -13.32
C ALA A 205 -13.17 -28.72 -11.92
N SER A 206 -12.14 -28.78 -11.07
CA SER A 206 -12.23 -29.36 -9.73
C SER A 206 -11.37 -28.64 -8.71
N LEU A 207 -11.71 -28.85 -7.43
CA LEU A 207 -10.85 -28.55 -6.28
C LEU A 207 -9.64 -29.50 -6.22
N ASP A 208 -8.69 -29.17 -5.35
CA ASP A 208 -7.35 -29.80 -5.21
C ASP A 208 -7.33 -31.19 -4.54
N GLY A 209 -8.47 -31.67 -4.05
CA GLY A 209 -8.57 -32.93 -3.31
C GLY A 209 -8.02 -32.90 -1.87
N ALA A 210 -7.40 -31.79 -1.45
CA ALA A 210 -6.98 -31.52 -0.07
C ALA A 210 -7.91 -30.52 0.64
N SER A 211 -8.91 -29.99 -0.07
CA SER A 211 -9.99 -29.14 0.46
C SER A 211 -10.83 -29.85 1.54
N GLU A 212 -11.63 -29.07 2.28
CA GLU A 212 -12.52 -29.60 3.32
C GLU A 212 -13.46 -30.72 2.84
N SER A 213 -13.70 -31.70 3.72
CA SER A 213 -14.62 -32.80 3.45
C SER A 213 -16.02 -32.27 3.10
N GLY A 214 -16.50 -32.60 1.90
CA GLY A 214 -17.78 -32.14 1.37
C GLY A 214 -17.69 -30.96 0.41
N ALA A 215 -16.53 -30.29 0.31
CA ALA A 215 -16.28 -29.29 -0.72
C ALA A 215 -16.27 -29.94 -2.12
N ARG A 216 -16.95 -29.32 -3.09
CA ARG A 216 -17.15 -29.87 -4.45
C ARG A 216 -17.21 -28.77 -5.51
N GLY A 217 -16.99 -29.16 -6.76
CA GLY A 217 -17.17 -28.33 -7.95
C GLY A 217 -15.93 -27.53 -8.34
N GLU A 218 -16.17 -26.40 -8.98
CA GLU A 218 -15.13 -25.65 -9.69
C GLU A 218 -14.22 -24.85 -8.74
N GLY A 219 -12.96 -24.69 -9.15
CA GLY A 219 -12.04 -23.68 -8.63
C GLY A 219 -11.90 -22.50 -9.59
N PHE A 220 -11.02 -21.56 -9.25
CA PHE A 220 -10.78 -20.35 -10.03
C PHE A 220 -9.32 -20.28 -10.47
N GLU A 221 -9.07 -19.79 -11.67
CA GLU A 221 -7.74 -19.50 -12.18
C GLU A 221 -7.67 -18.03 -12.60
N LEU A 222 -6.96 -17.23 -11.81
CA LEU A 222 -6.79 -15.79 -12.02
C LEU A 222 -5.55 -15.55 -12.89
N VAL A 223 -5.67 -14.69 -13.90
CA VAL A 223 -4.56 -14.10 -14.67
C VAL A 223 -4.48 -12.62 -14.28
N ASP A 224 -3.38 -12.23 -13.63
CA ASP A 224 -3.14 -10.83 -13.26
C ASP A 224 -2.57 -10.02 -14.44
N THR A 225 -2.48 -8.69 -14.26
CA THR A 225 -1.98 -7.77 -15.31
C THR A 225 -0.48 -7.83 -15.54
N GLN A 226 0.23 -8.70 -14.82
CA GLN A 226 1.65 -9.01 -15.02
C GLN A 226 1.85 -10.37 -15.72
N GLY A 227 0.76 -11.03 -16.11
CA GLY A 227 0.78 -12.35 -16.75
C GLY A 227 1.06 -13.50 -15.79
N SER A 228 0.88 -13.30 -14.48
CA SER A 228 0.96 -14.39 -13.50
C SER A 228 -0.39 -15.06 -13.35
N VAL A 229 -0.38 -16.39 -13.26
CA VAL A 229 -1.56 -17.25 -13.18
C VAL A 229 -1.64 -17.90 -11.80
N TYR A 230 -2.73 -17.68 -11.07
CA TYR A 230 -2.99 -18.22 -9.74
C TYR A 230 -4.11 -19.26 -9.81
N ALA A 231 -3.83 -20.49 -9.38
CA ALA A 231 -4.81 -21.56 -9.26
C ALA A 231 -5.40 -21.58 -7.84
N PHE A 232 -6.59 -21.01 -7.67
CA PHE A 232 -7.38 -21.02 -6.44
C PHE A 232 -8.34 -22.21 -6.42
N ASN A 233 -7.92 -23.30 -5.80
CA ASN A 233 -8.69 -24.54 -5.76
C ASN A 233 -8.55 -25.30 -4.43
N HIS A 234 -8.01 -24.67 -3.39
CA HIS A 234 -7.98 -25.20 -2.02
C HIS A 234 -9.05 -24.52 -1.16
N MET A 235 -10.18 -25.19 -0.91
CA MET A 235 -11.34 -24.61 -0.24
C MET A 235 -11.44 -25.02 1.23
N VAL A 236 -11.59 -24.01 2.09
CA VAL A 236 -11.87 -24.15 3.53
C VAL A 236 -12.99 -23.21 3.96
N SER A 237 -13.56 -23.42 5.14
CA SER A 237 -14.65 -22.61 5.67
C SER A 237 -14.50 -22.35 7.17
N ARG A 238 -14.96 -21.19 7.62
CA ARG A 238 -14.97 -20.82 9.04
C ARG A 238 -16.29 -20.22 9.47
N THR A 239 -16.65 -20.45 10.72
CA THR A 239 -17.92 -19.97 11.29
C THR A 239 -18.04 -18.47 11.19
N TYR A 240 -19.20 -18.00 10.73
CA TYR A 240 -19.60 -16.60 10.71
C TYR A 240 -20.85 -16.43 11.59
N PRO A 241 -21.10 -15.25 12.21
CA PRO A 241 -22.31 -15.04 12.99
C PRO A 241 -23.57 -15.43 12.22
N ALA A 242 -24.44 -16.23 12.82
CA ALA A 242 -25.68 -16.66 12.18
C ALA A 242 -26.62 -15.46 11.94
N LEU A 243 -27.52 -15.59 10.96
CA LEU A 243 -28.58 -14.64 10.71
C LEU A 243 -29.88 -15.19 11.32
N SER A 244 -30.57 -14.40 12.15
CA SER A 244 -31.84 -14.79 12.78
C SER A 244 -33.00 -13.91 12.33
N LYS A 245 -34.17 -14.50 12.07
CA LYS A 245 -35.42 -13.79 11.75
C LYS A 245 -36.55 -14.16 12.70
N SER A 246 -37.46 -13.22 12.89
CA SER A 246 -38.70 -13.39 13.67
C SER A 246 -39.93 -13.72 12.81
N SER A 247 -39.81 -13.76 11.48
CA SER A 247 -40.93 -13.96 10.54
C SER A 247 -40.56 -14.91 9.39
N PRO A 248 -41.47 -15.83 8.98
CA PRO A 248 -41.18 -16.86 7.98
C PRO A 248 -41.27 -16.42 6.50
N VAL A 249 -42.02 -15.35 6.21
CA VAL A 249 -42.43 -14.97 4.83
C VAL A 249 -41.32 -14.20 4.06
N PRO A 250 -41.17 -14.39 2.73
CA PRO A 250 -40.32 -13.52 1.89
C PRO A 250 -40.62 -12.04 2.11
N GLN A 251 -39.60 -11.23 2.38
CA GLN A 251 -39.78 -9.79 2.50
C GLN A 251 -39.84 -9.19 1.11
N ALA A 252 -41.05 -9.01 0.58
CA ALA A 252 -41.27 -8.42 -0.74
C ALA A 252 -40.56 -7.06 -0.86
N SER A 253 -39.81 -6.86 -1.95
CA SER A 253 -39.31 -5.55 -2.32
C SER A 253 -40.51 -4.68 -2.67
N SER A 254 -40.66 -3.52 -2.03
CA SER A 254 -41.74 -2.59 -2.34
C SER A 254 -41.45 -1.80 -3.61
N VAL A 255 -41.24 -2.49 -4.73
CA VAL A 255 -41.17 -1.86 -6.06
C VAL A 255 -42.11 -2.59 -7.01
N GLY A 256 -43.36 -2.13 -7.03
CA GLY A 256 -44.24 -2.11 -8.19
C GLY A 256 -44.30 -3.34 -9.12
N MET A 257 -44.35 -4.57 -8.59
CA MET A 257 -44.88 -5.69 -9.36
C MET A 257 -46.34 -5.90 -8.98
N ALA A 258 -47.21 -5.79 -9.99
CA ALA A 258 -48.62 -6.11 -9.87
C ALA A 258 -48.79 -7.49 -9.21
N SER A 259 -49.70 -7.52 -8.25
CA SER A 259 -50.16 -8.72 -7.54
C SER A 259 -50.52 -9.84 -8.52
N ALA A 260 -49.61 -10.79 -8.69
CA ALA A 260 -49.98 -12.11 -9.18
C ALA A 260 -50.55 -12.89 -8.00
N GLY A 261 -51.88 -12.95 -7.93
CA GLY A 261 -52.67 -13.94 -7.20
C GLY A 261 -52.30 -14.14 -5.72
N GLY A 262 -53.02 -13.44 -4.84
CA GLY A 262 -53.02 -13.75 -3.41
C GLY A 262 -53.47 -15.17 -3.14
N ALA A 263 -52.52 -16.08 -2.95
CA ALA A 263 -52.73 -17.27 -2.12
C ALA A 263 -52.51 -16.84 -0.67
N SER A 264 -53.58 -16.36 -0.04
CA SER A 264 -53.66 -16.28 1.41
C SER A 264 -53.38 -17.66 1.98
N MET A 265 -52.38 -17.82 2.83
CA MET A 265 -52.27 -19.01 3.65
C MET A 265 -53.49 -19.05 4.56
N THR A 266 -54.45 -19.92 4.22
CA THR A 266 -55.44 -20.40 5.18
C THR A 266 -54.70 -21.21 6.22
N THR A 267 -54.34 -20.57 7.33
CA THR A 267 -54.04 -21.28 8.56
C THR A 267 -55.29 -22.07 8.93
N ALA A 268 -55.20 -23.40 8.86
CA ALA A 268 -56.22 -24.28 9.41
C ALA A 268 -56.28 -24.01 10.92
N SER A 269 -57.26 -23.22 11.33
CA SER A 269 -57.56 -22.93 12.72
C SER A 269 -58.24 -24.14 13.36
N VAL A 270 -57.45 -25.02 13.95
CA VAL A 270 -57.96 -25.94 14.98
C VAL A 270 -57.65 -25.31 16.34
N GLY A 271 -58.64 -24.64 16.92
CA GLY A 271 -58.67 -24.31 18.34
C GLY A 271 -57.70 -23.24 18.83
N GLY A 272 -57.91 -21.97 18.43
CA GLY A 272 -57.77 -20.80 19.31
C GLY A 272 -56.46 -20.53 20.07
N ILE A 273 -55.38 -21.27 19.80
CA ILE A 273 -54.05 -21.05 20.37
C ILE A 273 -53.12 -21.03 19.17
N VAL A 274 -52.70 -19.83 18.75
CA VAL A 274 -51.47 -19.70 17.97
C VAL A 274 -50.36 -19.94 18.98
N PRO A 275 -49.60 -21.03 18.92
CA PRO A 275 -48.40 -21.11 19.72
C PRO A 275 -47.46 -20.08 19.12
N MET A 276 -47.33 -18.92 19.77
CA MET A 276 -46.15 -18.08 19.63
C MET A 276 -44.98 -18.85 20.26
N VAL A 277 -44.62 -20.00 19.67
CA VAL A 277 -43.28 -20.53 19.91
C VAL A 277 -42.37 -19.50 19.27
N ALA A 278 -41.48 -18.94 20.07
CA ALA A 278 -40.40 -18.06 19.63
C ALA A 278 -39.43 -18.85 18.73
N ASN A 279 -39.89 -19.28 17.56
CA ASN A 279 -39.06 -19.89 16.54
C ASN A 279 -38.27 -18.74 15.90
N ASN A 280 -37.12 -18.42 16.48
CA ASN A 280 -36.08 -17.70 15.76
C ASN A 280 -35.67 -18.58 14.58
N TYR A 281 -36.04 -18.20 13.36
CA TYR A 281 -35.54 -18.85 12.16
C TYR A 281 -34.06 -18.50 12.03
N ILE A 282 -33.18 -19.50 12.06
CA ILE A 282 -31.73 -19.28 12.06
C ILE A 282 -31.12 -19.83 10.76
N LEU A 283 -30.40 -18.96 10.05
CA LEU A 283 -29.50 -19.34 8.98
C LEU A 283 -28.08 -19.30 9.51
N VAL A 284 -27.44 -20.46 9.65
CA VAL A 284 -26.00 -20.54 9.91
C VAL A 284 -25.28 -19.99 8.69
N ARG A 285 -24.23 -19.20 8.94
CA ARG A 285 -23.38 -18.65 7.88
C ARG A 285 -21.95 -19.09 8.11
N LYS A 286 -21.22 -19.27 7.01
CA LYS A 286 -19.77 -19.40 7.07
C LYS A 286 -19.14 -18.50 6.03
N GLU A 287 -17.95 -18.02 6.37
CA GLU A 287 -17.04 -17.48 5.37
C GLU A 287 -16.35 -18.65 4.70
N VAL A 288 -16.44 -18.71 3.38
CA VAL A 288 -15.74 -19.71 2.56
C VAL A 288 -14.52 -19.03 1.98
N LEU A 289 -13.35 -19.65 2.16
CA LEU A 289 -12.07 -19.18 1.63
C LEU A 289 -11.56 -20.20 0.61
N ILE A 290 -11.02 -19.70 -0.50
CA ILE A 290 -10.33 -20.52 -1.49
C ILE A 290 -8.92 -19.96 -1.65
N TYR A 291 -7.96 -20.74 -1.19
CA TYR A 291 -6.54 -20.42 -1.24
C TYR A 291 -5.91 -20.92 -2.54
N PRO A 292 -4.79 -20.31 -2.96
CA PRO A 292 -4.02 -20.79 -4.09
C PRO A 292 -3.30 -22.09 -3.73
N THR A 293 -3.17 -22.99 -4.71
CA THR A 293 -2.25 -24.14 -4.63
C THR A 293 -1.00 -23.92 -5.46
N ARG A 294 -1.11 -23.09 -6.51
CA ARG A 294 0.00 -22.77 -7.42
C ARG A 294 -0.14 -21.38 -8.01
N VAL A 295 0.99 -20.69 -8.14
CA VAL A 295 1.14 -19.47 -8.95
C VAL A 295 2.22 -19.73 -9.98
N THR A 296 2.00 -19.36 -11.24
CA THR A 296 2.96 -19.51 -12.34
C THR A 296 3.10 -18.20 -13.08
N ASP A 297 4.32 -17.71 -13.30
CA ASP A 297 4.53 -16.53 -14.14
C ASP A 297 4.56 -16.90 -15.63
N ARG A 298 4.64 -15.87 -16.48
CA ARG A 298 4.72 -16.02 -17.94
C ARG A 298 6.00 -16.69 -18.47
N PHE A 299 6.99 -16.94 -17.62
CA PHE A 299 8.23 -17.63 -17.96
C PHE A 299 8.23 -19.10 -17.50
N GLY A 300 7.16 -19.53 -16.81
CA GLY A 300 7.04 -20.89 -16.28
C GLY A 300 7.65 -21.07 -14.89
N ASN A 301 8.13 -20.01 -14.24
CA ASN A 301 8.51 -20.08 -12.83
C ASN A 301 7.26 -20.29 -11.97
N THR A 302 7.41 -20.97 -10.83
CA THR A 302 6.25 -21.33 -10.00
C THR A 302 6.47 -21.04 -8.52
N VAL A 303 5.36 -20.86 -7.82
CA VAL A 303 5.23 -20.93 -6.36
C VAL A 303 4.11 -21.91 -6.04
N VAL A 304 4.37 -22.90 -5.20
CA VAL A 304 3.42 -23.94 -4.79
C VAL A 304 3.13 -23.80 -3.30
N TYR A 305 1.85 -23.90 -2.95
CA TYR A 305 1.33 -23.87 -1.58
C TYR A 305 0.90 -25.29 -1.21
N ASN A 306 1.63 -25.91 -0.29
CA ASN A 306 1.40 -27.30 0.10
C ASN A 306 0.47 -27.36 1.30
N TRP A 307 -0.80 -27.66 1.07
CA TRP A 307 -1.83 -27.81 2.10
C TRP A 307 -1.86 -29.24 2.67
N ASN A 308 -2.25 -29.40 3.93
CA ASN A 308 -2.35 -30.70 4.60
C ASN A 308 -3.67 -31.42 4.24
N PRO A 309 -3.65 -32.56 3.55
CA PRO A 309 -4.89 -33.28 3.19
C PRO A 309 -5.67 -33.82 4.39
N GLY A 310 -4.99 -34.10 5.52
CA GLY A 310 -5.63 -34.58 6.75
C GLY A 310 -6.19 -33.46 7.63
N ALA A 311 -5.74 -32.22 7.42
CA ALA A 311 -6.21 -31.03 8.13
C ALA A 311 -6.19 -29.84 7.15
N PRO A 312 -7.23 -29.69 6.30
CA PRO A 312 -7.24 -28.75 5.17
C PRO A 312 -6.89 -27.30 5.55
N TRP A 313 -7.20 -26.86 6.77
CA TRP A 313 -6.83 -25.53 7.27
C TRP A 313 -5.31 -25.28 7.40
N GLN A 314 -4.48 -26.32 7.35
CA GLN A 314 -3.04 -26.21 7.59
C GLN A 314 -2.26 -26.08 6.26
N LEU A 315 -1.62 -24.92 6.06
CA LEU A 315 -0.58 -24.72 5.05
C LEU A 315 0.76 -25.20 5.60
N LEU A 316 1.35 -26.25 5.01
CA LEU A 316 2.60 -26.83 5.50
C LEU A 316 3.83 -26.07 4.99
N SER A 317 3.82 -25.65 3.72
CA SER A 317 4.94 -24.91 3.12
C SER A 317 4.56 -24.12 1.89
N ILE A 318 5.38 -23.11 1.57
CA ILE A 318 5.37 -22.35 0.32
C ILE A 318 6.73 -22.58 -0.36
N VAL A 319 6.73 -23.11 -1.59
CA VAL A 319 7.95 -23.53 -2.30
C VAL A 319 7.96 -22.96 -3.71
N ALA A 320 9.04 -22.27 -4.08
CA ALA A 320 9.22 -21.76 -5.45
C ALA A 320 10.16 -22.63 -6.29
N SER A 321 10.02 -22.55 -7.61
CA SER A 321 10.87 -23.24 -8.58
C SER A 321 12.35 -22.81 -8.52
N ASP A 322 12.64 -21.63 -7.97
CA ASP A 322 14.00 -21.12 -7.73
C ASP A 322 14.57 -21.52 -6.35
N GLY A 323 13.91 -22.46 -5.65
CA GLY A 323 14.37 -23.03 -4.39
C GLY A 323 14.10 -22.16 -3.16
N ARG A 324 13.34 -21.06 -3.26
CA ARG A 324 12.82 -20.37 -2.06
C ARG A 324 11.83 -21.26 -1.34
N ARG A 325 11.90 -21.28 0.00
CA ARG A 325 11.04 -22.13 0.82
C ARG A 325 10.71 -21.47 2.16
N ILE A 326 9.44 -21.56 2.55
CA ILE A 326 8.93 -21.22 3.87
C ILE A 326 8.19 -22.45 4.40
N ASP A 327 8.51 -22.87 5.62
CA ASP A 327 7.85 -24.00 6.30
C ASP A 327 7.09 -23.49 7.53
N LEU A 328 5.89 -24.03 7.75
CA LEU A 328 5.02 -23.65 8.85
C LEU A 328 4.80 -24.84 9.79
N SER A 329 4.77 -24.58 11.09
CA SER A 329 4.41 -25.59 12.11
C SER A 329 3.15 -25.16 12.85
N TYR A 330 2.36 -26.14 13.29
CA TYR A 330 1.09 -25.93 13.99
C TYR A 330 1.15 -26.52 15.41
N ALA A 331 0.27 -26.06 16.30
CA ALA A 331 0.07 -26.70 17.59
C ALA A 331 -0.33 -28.16 17.38
N GLY A 332 0.31 -29.11 18.09
CA GLY A 332 0.22 -30.54 17.78
C GLY A 332 -1.20 -31.13 17.68
N GLY A 333 -1.37 -32.15 16.83
CA GLY A 333 -2.66 -32.77 16.52
C GLY A 333 -3.41 -32.06 15.38
N ASN A 334 -4.74 -32.01 15.45
CA ASN A 334 -5.61 -31.29 14.49
C ASN A 334 -5.68 -29.77 14.78
N GLY A 335 -4.60 -29.17 15.32
CA GLY A 335 -4.57 -27.77 15.71
C GLY A 335 -4.57 -26.83 14.51
N ASN A 336 -5.43 -25.80 14.51
CA ASN A 336 -5.57 -24.84 13.39
C ASN A 336 -4.71 -23.56 13.55
N THR A 337 -3.86 -23.51 14.58
CA THR A 337 -3.06 -22.31 14.91
C THR A 337 -1.59 -22.54 14.58
N ILE A 338 -1.02 -21.64 13.78
CA ILE A 338 0.41 -21.63 13.43
C ILE A 338 1.21 -21.32 14.70
N THR A 339 2.31 -22.03 14.94
CA THR A 339 3.18 -21.86 16.12
C THR A 339 4.56 -21.36 15.74
N SER A 340 5.05 -21.70 14.55
CA SER A 340 6.27 -21.14 14.00
C SER A 340 6.26 -21.12 12.48
N VAL A 341 7.07 -20.21 11.94
CA VAL A 341 7.41 -20.10 10.52
C VAL A 341 8.93 -20.14 10.43
N THR A 342 9.46 -20.95 9.52
CA THR A 342 10.90 -21.17 9.37
C THR A 342 11.35 -21.02 7.92
N THR A 343 12.53 -20.45 7.72
CA THR A 343 13.19 -20.35 6.41
C THR A 343 14.68 -20.06 6.57
N GLY A 344 15.54 -20.68 5.76
CA GLY A 344 16.97 -20.34 5.69
C GLY A 344 17.70 -20.28 7.04
N GLY A 345 17.33 -21.14 8.00
CA GLY A 345 17.88 -21.18 9.36
C GLY A 345 17.30 -20.16 10.35
N ARG A 346 16.32 -19.35 9.94
CA ARG A 346 15.62 -18.35 10.76
C ARG A 346 14.23 -18.86 11.16
N THR A 347 13.81 -18.52 12.37
CA THR A 347 12.52 -18.94 12.93
C THR A 347 11.78 -17.75 13.55
N TRP A 348 10.52 -17.60 13.17
CA TRP A 348 9.55 -16.72 13.83
C TRP A 348 8.64 -17.60 14.68
N SER A 349 8.47 -17.27 15.95
CA SER A 349 7.64 -18.04 16.88
C SER A 349 6.44 -17.21 17.35
N TYR A 350 5.28 -17.84 17.42
CA TYR A 350 4.01 -17.17 17.72
C TYR A 350 3.47 -17.64 19.08
N GLY A 351 3.27 -16.69 19.99
CA GLY A 351 2.77 -16.93 21.34
C GLY A 351 1.31 -16.48 21.49
N TYR A 352 0.52 -17.31 22.16
CA TYR A 352 -0.94 -17.13 22.23
C TYR A 352 -1.48 -17.30 23.64
N SER A 353 -2.50 -16.51 23.95
CA SER A 353 -3.56 -16.80 24.91
C SER A 353 -4.87 -17.08 24.15
N ASP A 354 -5.89 -16.24 24.34
CA ASP A 354 -7.09 -16.20 23.50
C ASP A 354 -6.85 -15.46 22.18
N THR A 355 -5.84 -14.60 22.15
CA THR A 355 -5.38 -13.85 20.98
C THR A 355 -3.94 -14.20 20.63
N LEU A 356 -3.42 -13.62 19.54
CA LEU A 356 -1.97 -13.61 19.28
C LEU A 356 -1.38 -12.50 20.13
N ASP A 357 -0.48 -12.86 21.04
CA ASP A 357 0.04 -11.93 22.05
C ASP A 357 1.49 -11.53 21.76
N THR A 358 2.27 -12.46 21.20
CA THR A 358 3.69 -12.21 20.90
C THR A 358 4.12 -12.82 19.58
N VAL A 359 5.01 -12.14 18.86
CA VAL A 359 5.80 -12.74 17.77
C VAL A 359 7.27 -12.52 18.04
N THR A 360 7.98 -13.61 18.34
CA THR A 360 9.43 -13.60 18.58
C THR A 360 10.16 -13.78 17.26
N LEU A 361 11.05 -12.85 16.96
CA LEU A 361 11.88 -12.80 15.76
C LEU A 361 13.14 -13.70 15.90
N PRO A 362 13.83 -14.00 14.79
CA PRO A 362 15.05 -14.80 14.81
C PRO A 362 16.18 -14.32 15.74
N ASP A 363 16.27 -13.01 16.03
CA ASP A 363 17.25 -12.45 16.98
C ASP A 363 16.75 -12.40 18.43
N GLY A 364 15.58 -12.98 18.72
CA GLY A 364 14.97 -13.02 20.05
C GLY A 364 14.19 -11.76 20.44
N SER A 365 14.29 -10.68 19.66
CA SER A 365 13.42 -9.50 19.84
C SER A 365 11.97 -9.86 19.47
N SER A 366 10.98 -9.11 19.95
CA SER A 366 9.57 -9.51 19.78
C SER A 366 8.61 -8.36 19.56
N TRP A 367 7.59 -8.62 18.76
CA TRP A 367 6.34 -7.88 18.78
C TRP A 367 5.48 -8.34 19.96
N THR A 368 4.76 -7.41 20.58
CA THR A 368 3.69 -7.73 21.55
C THR A 368 2.39 -7.02 21.18
N PHE A 369 1.25 -7.66 21.44
CA PHE A 369 -0.07 -7.21 21.01
C PHE A 369 -1.06 -7.25 22.18
N ASP A 370 -1.84 -6.20 22.32
CA ASP A 370 -3.02 -6.13 23.19
C ASP A 370 -4.20 -5.61 22.35
N LEU A 371 -4.87 -6.54 21.67
CA LEU A 371 -5.85 -6.22 20.62
C LEU A 371 -7.20 -6.91 20.82
N VAL A 372 -7.43 -7.58 21.96
CA VAL A 372 -8.67 -8.33 22.21
C VAL A 372 -9.88 -7.41 22.12
N ASP A 373 -9.82 -6.22 22.73
CA ASP A 373 -10.90 -5.24 22.71
C ASP A 373 -11.19 -4.71 21.30
N LEU A 374 -10.16 -4.52 20.48
CA LEU A 374 -10.31 -4.12 19.09
C LEU A 374 -10.88 -5.27 18.23
N SER A 375 -10.51 -6.52 18.55
CA SER A 375 -11.04 -7.70 17.85
C SER A 375 -12.53 -7.88 18.09
N LEU A 376 -13.04 -7.40 19.23
CA LEU A 376 -14.45 -7.44 19.63
C LEU A 376 -15.20 -6.11 19.40
N ALA A 377 -14.52 -5.07 18.88
CA ALA A 377 -15.13 -3.79 18.57
C ALA A 377 -16.21 -3.93 17.49
N ARG A 378 -17.49 -3.83 17.87
CA ARG A 378 -18.64 -3.87 16.94
C ARG A 378 -19.63 -2.77 17.31
N VAL A 379 -20.34 -2.29 16.31
CA VAL A 379 -21.55 -1.49 16.57
C VAL A 379 -22.67 -2.46 16.93
N THR A 380 -23.23 -2.31 18.13
CA THR A 380 -24.40 -3.07 18.59
C THR A 380 -25.64 -2.19 18.56
N TYR A 381 -26.72 -2.71 17.97
CA TYR A 381 -28.00 -2.02 17.86
C TYR A 381 -28.97 -2.46 18.94
N GLY A 382 -29.67 -1.48 19.51
CA GLY A 382 -30.59 -1.70 20.60
C GLY A 382 -31.98 -2.21 20.21
N GLN A 383 -32.32 -1.93 18.97
CA GLN A 383 -33.50 -2.38 18.26
C GLN A 383 -33.07 -2.61 16.80
N PRO A 384 -33.79 -3.42 16.01
CA PRO A 384 -33.56 -3.49 14.58
C PRO A 384 -33.50 -2.07 13.97
N PRO A 385 -32.48 -1.75 13.16
CA PRO A 385 -32.32 -0.42 12.59
C PRO A 385 -33.49 -0.12 11.67
N GLY A 386 -34.24 0.96 11.93
CA GLY A 386 -35.35 1.40 11.07
C GLY A 386 -34.86 1.86 9.70
N CYS A 387 -35.78 2.03 8.74
CA CYS A 387 -35.39 2.49 7.41
C CYS A 387 -34.73 3.88 7.45
N ASP A 388 -35.30 4.80 8.22
CA ASP A 388 -34.86 6.19 8.28
C ASP A 388 -33.99 6.53 9.49
N ASN A 389 -33.99 5.68 10.54
CA ASN A 389 -33.33 5.98 11.80
C ASN A 389 -32.57 4.76 12.33
N ILE A 390 -31.28 4.96 12.61
CA ILE A 390 -30.43 3.95 13.21
C ILE A 390 -30.06 4.39 14.63
N ARG A 391 -30.49 3.63 15.64
CA ARG A 391 -30.19 3.87 17.06
C ARG A 391 -29.22 2.81 17.59
N PRO A 392 -27.92 3.08 17.71
CA PRO A 392 -27.00 2.16 18.37
C PRO A 392 -27.32 2.13 19.87
N TRP A 393 -27.16 0.97 20.51
CA TRP A 393 -27.35 0.83 21.97
C TRP A 393 -26.22 1.51 22.74
N SER A 394 -24.99 1.37 22.23
CA SER A 394 -23.79 2.09 22.64
C SER A 394 -22.60 1.41 21.96
N GLY A 395 -21.74 2.15 21.26
CA GLY A 395 -20.38 1.70 20.97
C GLY A 395 -19.43 2.43 21.90
N GLY A 396 -19.10 1.82 23.04
CA GLY A 396 -18.13 2.40 23.97
C GLY A 396 -16.75 2.53 23.33
N ILE A 397 -15.92 3.42 23.88
CA ILE A 397 -14.51 3.54 23.52
C ILE A 397 -13.87 2.14 23.59
N ARG A 398 -13.09 1.79 22.57
CA ARG A 398 -12.26 0.58 22.54
C ARG A 398 -10.81 1.00 22.34
N VAL A 399 -9.92 0.34 23.05
CA VAL A 399 -8.49 0.60 22.99
C VAL A 399 -7.74 -0.66 22.63
N GLY A 400 -6.57 -0.51 22.05
CA GLY A 400 -5.63 -1.60 21.84
C GLY A 400 -4.24 -1.05 21.57
N SER A 401 -3.23 -1.89 21.74
CA SER A 401 -1.85 -1.47 21.56
C SER A 401 -0.98 -2.53 20.90
N ILE A 402 0.08 -2.07 20.25
CA ILE A 402 1.14 -2.89 19.67
C ILE A 402 2.47 -2.35 20.13
N THR A 403 3.36 -3.21 20.60
CA THR A 403 4.77 -2.86 20.86
C THR A 403 5.65 -3.57 19.84
N ALA A 404 6.49 -2.81 19.16
CA ALA A 404 7.44 -3.30 18.18
C ALA A 404 8.75 -3.77 18.84
N PRO A 405 9.52 -4.65 18.15
CA PRO A 405 10.86 -5.05 18.57
C PRO A 405 11.83 -3.87 18.80
N THR A 406 11.57 -2.74 18.13
CA THR A 406 12.33 -1.50 18.27
C THR A 406 12.16 -0.85 19.65
N GLY A 407 11.15 -1.26 20.43
CA GLY A 407 10.72 -0.62 21.68
C GLY A 407 9.64 0.45 21.50
N ALA A 408 9.24 0.75 20.26
CA ALA A 408 8.13 1.68 20.02
C ALA A 408 6.79 1.00 20.31
N ARG A 409 5.89 1.72 20.94
CA ARG A 409 4.52 1.29 21.23
C ARG A 409 3.53 2.22 20.55
N SER A 410 2.57 1.66 19.81
CA SER A 410 1.42 2.39 19.27
C SER A 410 0.14 2.02 20.03
N ASP A 411 -0.54 3.03 20.56
CA ASP A 411 -1.85 2.91 21.19
C ASP A 411 -2.92 3.48 20.25
N TYR A 412 -4.01 2.73 20.07
CA TYR A 412 -5.14 3.09 19.22
C TYR A 412 -6.40 3.28 20.06
N THR A 413 -7.16 4.33 19.77
CA THR A 413 -8.49 4.58 20.35
C THR A 413 -9.52 4.59 19.24
N ILE A 414 -10.53 3.73 19.36
CA ILE A 414 -11.59 3.52 18.38
C ILE A 414 -12.95 3.82 19.01
N ASN A 415 -13.79 4.54 18.28
CA ASN A 415 -15.14 4.93 18.68
C ASN A 415 -16.17 4.56 17.61
N SER A 416 -17.42 4.33 18.03
CA SER A 416 -18.53 4.17 17.10
C SER A 416 -18.92 5.54 16.53
N MET A 417 -18.61 5.78 15.26
CA MET A 417 -18.88 7.04 14.56
C MET A 417 -19.99 6.87 13.53
N LEU A 418 -20.93 7.82 13.48
CA LEU A 418 -21.98 7.88 12.46
C LEU A 418 -21.39 8.43 11.16
N MET A 419 -21.52 7.66 10.09
CA MET A 419 -21.12 8.00 8.74
C MET A 419 -22.37 8.25 7.88
N GLY A 420 -22.22 9.02 6.81
CA GLY A 420 -23.36 9.50 6.04
C GLY A 420 -23.11 9.64 4.54
N ARG A 421 -24.19 9.44 3.79
CA ARG A 421 -24.25 9.45 2.32
C ARG A 421 -25.39 10.37 1.88
N SER A 422 -25.17 11.13 0.81
CA SER A 422 -26.19 12.01 0.24
C SER A 422 -26.77 11.44 -1.05
N TRP A 423 -27.98 11.83 -1.39
CA TRP A 423 -28.72 11.44 -2.60
C TRP A 423 -28.94 9.93 -2.73
N VAL A 424 -29.08 9.25 -1.59
CA VAL A 424 -29.35 7.81 -1.60
C VAL A 424 -30.81 7.56 -1.98
N PRO A 425 -31.14 6.60 -2.86
CA PRO A 425 -32.52 6.20 -3.09
C PRO A 425 -33.13 5.57 -1.84
N ARG A 426 -34.32 6.00 -1.44
CA ARG A 426 -35.02 5.43 -0.28
C ARG A 426 -35.64 4.08 -0.63
N VAL A 427 -34.94 2.99 -0.32
CA VAL A 427 -35.40 1.60 -0.49
C VAL A 427 -35.55 0.95 0.88
N CYS A 428 -36.80 0.84 1.36
CA CYS A 428 -37.15 0.26 2.65
C CYS A 428 -37.77 -1.13 2.48
N ARG A 429 -37.41 -2.10 3.33
CA ARG A 429 -38.10 -3.40 3.41
C ARG A 429 -39.10 -3.42 4.56
N ARG A 430 -40.24 -4.10 4.35
CA ARG A 430 -41.40 -4.35 5.25
C ARG A 430 -41.74 -3.19 6.21
N GLU A 431 -42.82 -2.44 5.96
CA GLU A 431 -43.34 -1.44 6.92
C GLU A 431 -42.26 -0.48 7.47
N GLU A 432 -41.27 -0.12 6.65
CA GLU A 432 -40.14 0.77 7.03
C GLU A 432 -39.17 0.19 8.08
N ALA A 433 -39.10 -1.15 8.20
CA ALA A 433 -38.31 -1.81 9.26
C ALA A 433 -36.80 -1.68 9.11
N TYR A 434 -36.23 -1.56 7.89
CA TYR A 434 -34.81 -1.27 7.62
C TYR A 434 -34.58 -0.89 6.14
N SER A 435 -33.40 -0.33 5.81
CA SER A 435 -33.00 0.02 4.44
C SER A 435 -31.93 -0.92 3.86
N ASP A 436 -32.08 -1.31 2.60
CA ASP A 436 -31.07 -2.09 1.85
C ASP A 436 -29.82 -1.26 1.51
N ILE A 437 -30.00 0.05 1.40
CA ILE A 437 -28.98 1.02 1.01
C ILE A 437 -29.08 2.18 2.00
N PRO A 438 -28.53 2.03 3.22
CA PRO A 438 -28.73 3.01 4.26
C PRO A 438 -27.92 4.28 3.94
N TYR A 439 -28.57 5.44 4.05
CA TYR A 439 -27.93 6.74 3.90
C TYR A 439 -27.09 7.15 5.12
N GLN A 440 -27.25 6.46 6.24
CA GLN A 440 -26.45 6.60 7.44
C GLN A 440 -25.99 5.23 7.93
N PHE A 441 -24.78 5.11 8.46
CA PHE A 441 -24.26 3.84 8.98
C PHE A 441 -23.20 4.10 10.03
N TYR A 442 -23.06 3.21 11.01
CA TYR A 442 -22.02 3.35 12.03
C TYR A 442 -20.80 2.51 11.69
N VAL A 443 -19.62 3.05 11.97
CA VAL A 443 -18.34 2.33 11.84
C VAL A 443 -17.56 2.49 13.14
N MET A 444 -16.86 1.43 13.55
CA MET A 444 -15.83 1.54 14.57
C MET A 444 -14.61 2.24 13.95
N ALA A 445 -14.49 3.54 14.21
CA ALA A 445 -13.54 4.44 13.57
C ALA A 445 -12.42 4.85 14.53
N VAL A 446 -11.18 4.87 14.03
CA VAL A 446 -10.02 5.36 14.80
C VAL A 446 -10.16 6.86 15.04
N THR A 447 -10.15 7.30 16.29
CA THR A 447 -10.21 8.72 16.67
C THR A 447 -8.88 9.23 17.23
N SER A 448 -8.01 8.33 17.71
CA SER A 448 -6.65 8.69 18.13
C SER A 448 -5.67 7.55 17.90
N ARG A 449 -4.45 7.92 17.53
CA ARG A 449 -3.27 7.05 17.47
C ARG A 449 -2.12 7.75 18.18
N ARG A 450 -1.44 7.07 19.09
CA ARG A 450 -0.30 7.62 19.83
C ARG A 450 0.89 6.68 19.77
N ILE A 451 2.09 7.20 19.48
CA ILE A 451 3.35 6.45 19.48
C ILE A 451 4.24 6.92 20.63
N THR A 452 4.77 5.98 21.41
CA THR A 452 5.70 6.20 22.52
C THR A 452 6.86 5.21 22.47
N GLY A 453 7.95 5.46 23.21
CA GLY A 453 9.09 4.54 23.30
C GLY A 453 10.38 5.24 23.73
N PRO A 454 11.47 4.48 23.99
CA PRO A 454 12.77 5.05 24.34
C PRO A 454 13.26 6.10 23.33
N GLY A 455 13.77 7.23 23.80
CA GLY A 455 14.32 8.29 22.94
C GLY A 455 13.28 9.15 22.20
N LEU A 456 11.99 8.77 22.20
CA LEU A 456 10.90 9.59 21.68
C LEU A 456 10.44 10.64 22.72
N PRO A 457 9.72 11.70 22.30
CA PRO A 457 9.20 12.69 23.24
C PRO A 457 8.30 12.06 24.33
N SER A 458 8.41 12.53 25.57
CA SER A 458 7.72 11.93 26.73
C SER A 458 6.18 11.99 26.63
N GLN A 459 5.64 13.04 26.00
CA GLN A 459 4.21 13.14 25.69
C GLN A 459 3.77 12.19 24.56
N GLY A 460 4.69 11.59 23.82
CA GLY A 460 4.41 10.75 22.66
C GLY A 460 4.00 11.53 21.41
N LEU A 461 4.07 10.88 20.25
CA LEU A 461 3.62 11.41 18.97
C LEU A 461 2.15 11.05 18.79
N THR A 462 1.24 12.02 18.85
CA THR A 462 -0.21 11.76 18.83
C THR A 462 -0.89 12.35 17.59
N TRP A 463 -1.64 11.53 16.88
CA TRP A 463 -2.56 11.92 15.82
C TRP A 463 -4.00 11.82 16.34
N THR A 464 -4.85 12.76 15.93
CA THR A 464 -6.30 12.72 16.19
C THR A 464 -7.09 12.88 14.91
N TYR A 465 -8.21 12.17 14.81
CA TYR A 465 -9.03 12.09 13.62
C TYR A 465 -10.46 12.56 13.94
N ASP A 466 -10.90 13.61 13.25
CA ASP A 466 -12.26 14.14 13.34
C ASP A 466 -12.99 13.88 12.02
N TYR A 467 -14.07 13.10 12.06
CA TYR A 467 -14.85 12.71 10.87
C TYR A 467 -15.97 13.69 10.51
N GLY A 468 -16.11 14.78 11.27
CA GLY A 468 -17.07 15.84 11.00
C GLY A 468 -18.54 15.38 11.03
N THR A 469 -19.41 16.17 10.39
CA THR A 469 -20.84 15.83 10.27
C THR A 469 -21.07 14.76 9.20
N PRO A 470 -22.03 13.83 9.39
CA PRO A 470 -22.28 12.75 8.42
C PRO A 470 -22.77 13.24 7.05
N ASN A 471 -23.48 14.39 7.00
CA ASN A 471 -24.02 14.99 5.79
C ASN A 471 -24.91 14.03 4.97
N ASN A 472 -25.76 13.27 5.66
CA ASN A 472 -26.62 12.25 5.07
C ASN A 472 -27.99 12.78 4.66
N CYS A 473 -28.46 12.41 3.46
CA CYS A 473 -29.84 12.64 3.05
C CYS A 473 -30.30 11.66 1.96
N TRP A 474 -31.61 11.39 1.93
CA TRP A 474 -32.28 10.66 0.86
C TRP A 474 -32.43 11.53 -0.38
N GLN A 475 -32.41 10.93 -1.56
CA GLN A 475 -32.85 11.56 -2.79
C GLN A 475 -34.34 11.96 -2.65
N PRO A 476 -34.77 13.13 -3.18
CA PRO A 476 -36.17 13.53 -3.20
C PRO A 476 -37.10 12.44 -3.72
N SER A 477 -38.20 12.17 -3.01
CA SER A 477 -39.21 11.24 -3.49
C SER A 477 -39.95 11.81 -4.70
N PRO A 478 -40.10 11.06 -5.81
CA PRO A 478 -40.94 11.48 -6.93
C PRO A 478 -42.44 11.53 -6.56
N ASN A 479 -42.86 10.86 -5.47
CA ASN A 479 -44.21 10.89 -4.90
C ASN A 479 -44.12 11.09 -3.38
N PRO A 480 -44.02 12.33 -2.88
CA PRO A 480 -43.98 12.58 -1.45
C PRO A 480 -45.32 12.17 -0.81
N SER A 481 -45.28 11.32 0.23
CA SER A 481 -46.49 11.04 1.01
C SER A 481 -46.90 12.32 1.75
N PRO A 482 -48.11 12.86 1.57
CA PRO A 482 -48.55 14.10 2.22
C PRO A 482 -48.59 14.03 3.76
N SER A 483 -48.51 12.82 4.34
CA SER A 483 -48.65 12.58 5.76
C SER A 483 -47.33 12.49 6.55
N ASP A 484 -46.15 12.58 5.92
CA ASP A 484 -44.87 12.28 6.61
C ASP A 484 -43.65 13.19 6.29
N PRO A 485 -43.79 14.52 6.10
CA PRO A 485 -42.65 15.38 5.75
C PRO A 485 -41.61 15.60 6.86
N ALA A 486 -41.81 15.07 8.08
CA ALA A 486 -40.94 15.30 9.24
C ALA A 486 -40.09 14.09 9.67
N LYS A 487 -40.19 12.94 8.96
CA LYS A 487 -39.63 11.67 9.46
C LYS A 487 -38.19 11.38 9.05
N TYR A 488 -37.72 11.97 7.94
CA TYR A 488 -36.40 11.70 7.37
C TYR A 488 -35.84 12.91 6.61
N VAL A 489 -34.53 12.92 6.36
CA VAL A 489 -33.83 14.06 5.72
C VAL A 489 -33.79 13.85 4.20
N GLU A 490 -34.49 14.70 3.45
CA GLU A 490 -34.40 14.74 1.98
C GLU A 490 -33.33 15.74 1.50
N CYS A 491 -32.63 15.37 0.44
CA CYS A 491 -31.67 16.26 -0.19
C CYS A 491 -32.37 17.35 -0.99
N ASN A 492 -31.77 18.54 -1.04
CA ASN A 492 -32.12 19.60 -1.95
C ASN A 492 -30.85 20.14 -2.64
N ALA A 493 -30.98 21.19 -3.45
CA ALA A 493 -29.85 21.78 -4.16
C ALA A 493 -28.72 22.29 -3.24
N GLY A 494 -29.02 22.63 -1.98
CA GLY A 494 -28.06 23.06 -0.97
C GLY A 494 -27.53 21.94 -0.08
N SER A 495 -28.00 20.70 -0.24
CA SER A 495 -27.52 19.58 0.57
C SER A 495 -26.04 19.27 0.28
N PRO A 496 -25.20 19.09 1.31
CA PRO A 496 -23.79 18.79 1.10
C PRO A 496 -23.59 17.47 0.36
N ILE A 497 -22.74 17.49 -0.67
CA ILE A 497 -22.33 16.31 -1.44
C ILE A 497 -20.91 15.86 -1.09
N THR A 498 -20.37 16.41 -0.01
CA THR A 498 -19.03 16.14 0.49
C THR A 498 -19.04 16.03 2.01
N ARG A 499 -17.98 15.44 2.55
CA ARG A 499 -17.69 15.40 3.98
C ARG A 499 -16.21 15.66 4.20
N ASP A 500 -15.93 16.40 5.26
CA ASP A 500 -14.59 16.80 5.66
C ASP A 500 -14.12 15.94 6.84
N ILE A 501 -12.92 15.39 6.73
CA ILE A 501 -12.21 14.69 7.80
C ILE A 501 -10.96 15.49 8.12
N THR A 502 -10.74 15.84 9.38
CA THR A 502 -9.57 16.60 9.80
C THR A 502 -8.65 15.71 10.62
N VAL A 503 -7.39 15.61 10.19
CA VAL A 503 -6.34 14.90 10.93
C VAL A 503 -5.40 15.95 11.51
N LYS A 504 -5.24 15.91 12.84
CA LYS A 504 -4.26 16.74 13.55
C LYS A 504 -3.03 15.90 13.86
N ASP A 505 -1.86 16.40 13.49
CA ASP A 505 -0.57 15.75 13.70
C ASP A 505 0.03 16.03 15.10
N PRO A 506 1.15 15.39 15.46
CA PRO A 506 1.83 15.61 16.74
C PRO A 506 2.38 17.04 16.94
N ALA A 507 2.62 17.80 15.87
CA ALA A 507 3.01 19.21 15.92
C ALA A 507 1.79 20.14 16.10
N GLY A 508 0.58 19.58 16.10
CA GLY A 508 -0.68 20.29 16.23
C GLY A 508 -1.19 20.91 14.93
N GLN A 509 -0.54 20.65 13.79
CA GLN A 509 -1.00 21.10 12.49
C GLN A 509 -2.14 20.21 12.00
N SER A 510 -3.10 20.79 11.29
CA SER A 510 -4.27 20.07 10.79
C SER A 510 -4.21 19.94 9.27
N THR A 511 -4.52 18.75 8.77
CA THR A 511 -4.80 18.50 7.35
C THR A 511 -6.25 18.08 7.19
N ARG A 512 -7.00 18.79 6.34
CA ARG A 512 -8.38 18.44 6.01
C ARG A 512 -8.44 17.61 4.73
N TYR A 513 -9.17 16.52 4.76
CA TYR A 513 -9.46 15.64 3.65
C TYR A 513 -10.96 15.74 3.34
N ARG A 514 -11.29 16.24 2.16
CA ARG A 514 -12.67 16.36 1.69
C ARG A 514 -12.98 15.24 0.71
N PHE A 515 -13.88 14.37 1.10
CA PHE A 515 -14.35 13.26 0.28
C PHE A 515 -15.74 13.57 -0.29
N GLY A 516 -16.02 13.05 -1.46
CA GLY A 516 -17.40 12.96 -1.95
C GLY A 516 -18.22 12.02 -1.07
N ASN A 517 -19.48 12.36 -0.83
CA ASN A 517 -20.42 11.49 -0.13
C ASN A 517 -21.70 11.24 -0.94
N ARG A 518 -21.75 11.68 -2.20
CA ARG A 518 -22.94 11.52 -3.05
C ARG A 518 -22.99 10.13 -3.62
N TYR A 519 -24.06 9.42 -3.27
CA TYR A 519 -24.39 8.09 -3.74
C TYR A 519 -24.26 8.01 -5.26
N TRP A 520 -23.58 6.95 -5.72
CA TRP A 520 -23.25 6.71 -7.12
C TRP A 520 -22.45 7.82 -7.83
N SER A 521 -22.20 9.00 -7.27
CA SER A 521 -21.61 10.12 -8.00
C SER A 521 -20.18 10.45 -7.61
N ASN A 522 -19.81 10.40 -6.35
CA ASN A 522 -18.43 10.66 -5.94
C ASN A 522 -18.09 10.08 -4.56
N GLU A 523 -18.99 9.26 -4.00
CA GLU A 523 -18.82 8.66 -2.69
C GLU A 523 -17.46 7.98 -2.51
N GLY A 524 -16.77 8.33 -1.43
CA GLY A 524 -15.46 7.77 -1.07
C GLY A 524 -14.29 8.28 -1.92
N LEU A 525 -14.52 9.07 -2.97
CA LEU A 525 -13.45 9.70 -3.75
C LEU A 525 -12.91 10.91 -3.00
N LEU A 526 -11.58 10.97 -2.87
CA LEU A 526 -10.90 12.13 -2.29
C LEU A 526 -10.89 13.28 -3.29
N LEU A 527 -11.65 14.33 -3.01
CA LEU A 527 -11.84 15.47 -3.91
C LEU A 527 -10.89 16.62 -3.58
N GLN A 528 -10.51 16.80 -2.31
CA GLN A 528 -9.64 17.88 -1.90
C GLN A 528 -8.83 17.53 -0.64
N GLN A 529 -7.59 18.02 -0.57
CA GLN A 529 -6.70 17.95 0.58
C GLN A 529 -6.21 19.37 0.90
N ASP A 530 -6.30 19.79 2.15
CA ASP A 530 -5.90 21.11 2.61
C ASP A 530 -4.87 20.99 3.73
N PHE A 531 -3.63 21.38 3.45
CA PHE A 531 -2.50 21.30 4.37
C PHE A 531 -2.42 22.58 5.20
N GLY A 532 -2.23 22.46 6.51
CA GLY A 532 -2.24 23.60 7.45
C GLY A 532 -3.60 24.27 7.53
N TRP A 533 -4.66 23.47 7.56
CA TRP A 533 -6.04 23.93 7.65
C TRP A 533 -6.31 24.58 9.02
N ASN A 534 -6.78 25.82 9.03
CA ASN A 534 -7.11 26.56 10.26
C ASN A 534 -8.62 26.72 10.53
N GLY A 535 -9.47 26.04 9.75
CA GLY A 535 -10.93 26.19 9.78
C GLY A 535 -11.49 27.09 8.67
N SER A 536 -10.66 27.89 8.01
CA SER A 536 -11.06 28.78 6.92
C SER A 536 -10.16 28.73 5.69
N THR A 537 -8.84 28.70 5.89
CA THR A 537 -7.83 28.70 4.83
C THR A 537 -6.81 27.58 5.06
N ALA A 538 -6.10 27.26 3.98
CA ALA A 538 -5.01 26.29 3.95
C ALA A 538 -3.73 26.98 3.49
N VAL A 539 -2.57 26.45 3.90
CA VAL A 539 -1.27 26.86 3.34
C VAL A 539 -1.15 26.37 1.90
N ARG A 540 -1.61 25.14 1.64
CA ARG A 540 -1.69 24.53 0.32
C ARG A 540 -2.98 23.73 0.19
N THR A 541 -3.64 23.85 -0.96
CA THR A 541 -4.83 23.07 -1.30
C THR A 541 -4.54 22.24 -2.53
N ARG A 542 -4.89 20.95 -2.50
CA ARG A 542 -4.82 20.05 -3.66
C ARG A 542 -6.22 19.54 -3.96
N MET A 543 -6.75 19.84 -5.13
CA MET A 543 -8.07 19.40 -5.60
C MET A 543 -7.90 18.34 -6.69
N THR A 544 -8.70 17.29 -6.63
CA THR A 544 -8.70 16.19 -7.60
C THR A 544 -10.08 16.06 -8.21
N ASP A 545 -10.12 16.10 -9.54
CA ASP A 545 -11.30 15.87 -10.35
C ASP A 545 -11.19 14.53 -11.07
N TYR A 546 -12.31 13.81 -11.14
CA TYR A 546 -12.39 12.46 -11.68
C TYR A 546 -13.27 12.44 -12.92
N GLY A 547 -12.94 11.57 -13.88
CA GLY A 547 -13.78 11.33 -15.06
C GLY A 547 -15.17 10.80 -14.68
N ALA A 548 -16.17 11.15 -15.49
CA ALA A 548 -17.48 10.51 -15.41
C ALA A 548 -17.36 9.02 -15.77
N PHE A 549 -18.29 8.20 -15.26
CA PHE A 549 -18.24 6.74 -15.51
C PHE A 549 -18.30 6.37 -17.00
N ASP A 550 -19.02 7.19 -17.78
CA ASP A 550 -19.36 6.91 -19.18
C ASP A 550 -18.61 7.84 -20.16
N ALA A 551 -17.48 8.42 -19.72
CA ALA A 551 -16.67 9.29 -20.58
C ALA A 551 -15.69 8.45 -21.40
N ALA A 552 -15.89 8.43 -22.72
CA ALA A 552 -15.00 7.79 -23.69
C ALA A 552 -13.54 8.30 -23.55
N PRO A 553 -12.51 7.52 -23.92
CA PRO A 553 -12.54 6.29 -24.73
C PRO A 553 -12.53 4.95 -23.96
N TYR A 554 -12.57 4.95 -22.62
CA TYR A 554 -12.76 3.71 -21.85
C TYR A 554 -14.25 3.34 -21.78
N ALA A 555 -14.56 2.05 -21.83
CA ALA A 555 -15.94 1.57 -21.89
C ALA A 555 -16.68 1.83 -20.56
N ALA A 556 -17.88 2.42 -20.67
CA ALA A 556 -18.78 2.78 -19.57
C ALA A 556 -19.07 1.65 -18.58
N ARG A 557 -19.15 0.40 -19.06
CA ARG A 557 -19.49 -0.77 -18.24
C ARG A 557 -18.91 -2.07 -18.80
N THR A 558 -17.67 -2.36 -18.42
CA THR A 558 -16.98 -3.62 -18.78
C THR A 558 -17.29 -4.77 -17.83
N MET A 559 -17.93 -4.49 -16.68
CA MET A 559 -18.08 -5.45 -15.59
C MET A 559 -19.34 -5.15 -14.75
N TYR A 560 -19.89 -6.18 -14.12
CA TYR A 560 -21.11 -6.11 -13.29
C TYR A 560 -20.93 -6.92 -12.01
N PRO A 561 -21.52 -6.50 -10.89
CA PRO A 561 -21.58 -7.34 -9.69
C PRO A 561 -22.39 -8.60 -9.96
N GLY A 562 -22.05 -9.71 -9.30
CA GLY A 562 -22.73 -11.00 -9.51
C GLY A 562 -24.19 -11.05 -9.04
N GLY A 563 -24.70 -9.99 -8.41
CA GLY A 563 -26.05 -9.91 -7.86
C GLY A 563 -26.48 -8.51 -7.47
N ASN A 564 -27.76 -8.39 -7.10
CA ASN A 564 -28.35 -7.13 -6.63
C ASN A 564 -28.36 -7.02 -5.10
N TYR A 565 -27.21 -6.69 -4.50
CA TYR A 565 -27.03 -6.53 -3.06
C TYR A 565 -26.54 -5.12 -2.71
N GLY A 566 -27.41 -4.30 -2.11
CA GLY A 566 -27.03 -2.97 -1.57
C GLY A 566 -26.24 -2.10 -2.55
N ASP A 567 -24.97 -1.82 -2.22
CA ASP A 567 -24.03 -0.93 -2.93
C ASP A 567 -23.26 -1.55 -4.12
N ASN A 568 -23.72 -2.70 -4.61
CA ASN A 568 -23.05 -3.54 -5.61
C ASN A 568 -22.35 -2.78 -6.77
N THR A 569 -22.89 -1.68 -7.33
CA THR A 569 -22.37 -1.14 -8.59
C THR A 569 -21.18 -0.15 -8.53
N VAL A 570 -20.64 0.22 -7.36
CA VAL A 570 -19.52 1.20 -7.28
C VAL A 570 -18.18 0.57 -7.67
N ALA A 571 -17.94 -0.69 -7.29
CA ALA A 571 -16.71 -1.41 -7.63
C ALA A 571 -16.56 -1.63 -9.14
N ALA A 572 -17.68 -1.77 -9.85
CA ALA A 572 -17.75 -2.10 -11.27
C ALA A 572 -17.52 -0.92 -12.24
N ARG A 573 -17.16 0.28 -11.74
CA ARG A 573 -17.06 1.49 -12.56
C ARG A 573 -15.71 2.17 -12.44
N GLN A 574 -15.18 2.60 -13.59
CA GLN A 574 -13.93 3.32 -13.68
C GLN A 574 -14.15 4.82 -13.43
N ARG A 575 -13.27 5.41 -12.61
CA ARG A 575 -13.26 6.82 -12.22
C ARG A 575 -11.81 7.31 -12.27
N PRO A 576 -11.18 7.36 -13.45
CA PRO A 576 -9.79 7.79 -13.54
C PRO A 576 -9.68 9.27 -13.13
N VAL A 577 -8.52 9.64 -12.58
CA VAL A 577 -8.22 11.04 -12.30
C VAL A 577 -8.10 11.78 -13.63
N ARG A 578 -8.87 12.85 -13.79
CA ARG A 578 -8.87 13.69 -14.99
C ARG A 578 -8.01 14.93 -14.80
N GLN A 579 -8.02 15.50 -13.60
CA GLN A 579 -7.28 16.73 -13.30
C GLN A 579 -6.91 16.80 -11.83
N VAL A 580 -5.72 17.33 -11.56
CA VAL A 580 -5.25 17.71 -10.23
C VAL A 580 -4.85 19.18 -10.28
N ILE A 581 -5.46 19.98 -9.42
CA ILE A 581 -5.09 21.38 -9.22
C ILE A 581 -4.44 21.51 -7.86
N THR A 582 -3.22 22.02 -7.81
CA THR A 582 -2.56 22.44 -6.57
C THR A 582 -2.59 23.96 -6.51
N ILE A 583 -3.08 24.51 -5.41
CA ILE A 583 -3.01 25.94 -5.08
C ILE A 583 -2.01 26.09 -3.95
N ASP A 584 -0.96 26.88 -4.18
CA ASP A 584 0.04 27.22 -3.17
C ASP A 584 0.35 28.71 -3.26
N LYS A 585 0.22 29.43 -2.14
CA LYS A 585 0.38 30.91 -2.07
C LYS A 585 -0.44 31.69 -3.12
N GLY A 586 -1.61 31.17 -3.51
CA GLY A 586 -2.50 31.78 -4.50
C GLY A 586 -2.17 31.43 -5.96
N ASP A 587 -1.04 30.77 -6.21
CA ASP A 587 -0.65 30.29 -7.53
C ASP A 587 -1.29 28.93 -7.82
N GLN A 588 -1.73 28.73 -9.06
CA GLN A 588 -2.37 27.49 -9.49
C GLN A 588 -1.41 26.64 -10.35
N PHE A 589 -1.24 25.38 -9.97
CA PHE A 589 -0.45 24.40 -10.70
C PHE A 589 -1.38 23.26 -11.12
N VAL A 590 -1.39 22.94 -12.40
CA VAL A 590 -2.40 22.04 -12.99
C VAL A 590 -1.73 20.89 -13.72
N TRP A 591 -2.05 19.68 -13.27
CA TRP A 591 -1.91 18.46 -14.05
C TRP A 591 -3.28 18.11 -14.61
N ARG A 592 -3.43 17.92 -15.92
CA ARG A 592 -4.70 17.48 -16.51
C ARG A 592 -4.47 16.50 -17.64
N VAL A 593 -5.39 15.56 -17.80
CA VAL A 593 -5.50 14.78 -19.03
C VAL A 593 -5.99 15.71 -20.13
N ALA A 594 -5.28 15.71 -21.26
CA ALA A 594 -5.57 16.59 -22.37
C ALA A 594 -6.94 16.27 -23.01
N ASP A 595 -7.48 17.21 -23.76
CA ASP A 595 -8.67 16.98 -24.60
C ASP A 595 -8.25 16.48 -26.00
N CYS A 596 -8.79 15.33 -26.39
CA CYS A 596 -8.63 14.67 -27.68
C CYS A 596 -9.96 14.69 -28.44
N SER A 597 -10.32 15.84 -29.03
CA SER A 597 -11.53 16.02 -29.85
C SER A 597 -12.85 15.97 -29.07
N GLY A 598 -12.91 16.71 -27.96
CA GLY A 598 -14.07 16.85 -27.08
C GLY A 598 -14.19 15.75 -26.03
N GLN A 599 -13.18 14.89 -25.88
CA GLN A 599 -13.12 13.83 -24.87
C GLN A 599 -11.72 13.76 -24.24
N PRO A 600 -11.59 13.42 -22.96
CA PRO A 600 -10.27 13.26 -22.33
C PRO A 600 -9.42 12.15 -22.97
N CYS A 601 -8.13 12.41 -23.19
CA CYS A 601 -7.17 11.48 -23.79
C CYS A 601 -6.79 10.32 -22.85
N PHE A 602 -7.68 9.35 -22.69
CA PHE A 602 -7.36 8.05 -22.10
C PHE A 602 -7.19 6.98 -23.17
N ASP A 603 -6.79 5.77 -22.79
CA ASP A 603 -6.98 4.56 -23.58
C ASP A 603 -8.17 3.74 -23.08
N GLU A 604 -8.38 2.55 -23.65
CA GLU A 604 -9.47 1.64 -23.28
C GLU A 604 -9.39 1.13 -21.83
N PHE A 605 -8.20 1.16 -21.20
CA PHE A 605 -7.98 0.80 -19.80
C PHE A 605 -8.05 2.00 -18.85
N ALA A 606 -8.54 3.15 -19.34
CA ALA A 606 -8.64 4.41 -18.59
C ALA A 606 -7.27 4.96 -18.13
N ARG A 607 -6.18 4.65 -18.84
CA ARG A 607 -4.85 5.21 -18.59
C ARG A 607 -4.64 6.46 -19.44
N PRO A 608 -4.05 7.53 -18.90
CA PRO A 608 -3.88 8.78 -19.65
C PRO A 608 -2.84 8.59 -20.75
N THR A 609 -3.20 8.91 -22.00
CA THR A 609 -2.30 8.84 -23.16
C THR A 609 -1.68 10.20 -23.49
N ARG A 610 -2.32 11.30 -23.06
CA ARG A 610 -1.78 12.65 -23.19
C ARG A 610 -2.13 13.51 -21.99
N ILE A 611 -1.13 14.17 -21.43
CA ILE A 611 -1.25 15.01 -20.24
C ILE A 611 -0.68 16.39 -20.49
N GLU A 612 -1.33 17.41 -19.96
CA GLU A 612 -0.86 18.79 -19.92
C GLU A 612 -0.50 19.14 -18.48
N ARG A 613 0.66 19.76 -18.32
CA ARG A 613 1.20 20.19 -17.03
C ARG A 613 1.54 21.66 -17.16
N PHE A 614 0.91 22.52 -16.35
CA PHE A 614 1.12 23.95 -16.49
C PHE A 614 0.88 24.73 -15.20
N SER A 615 1.60 25.84 -15.12
CA SER A 615 1.43 26.94 -14.18
C SER A 615 1.10 28.21 -14.98
N PRO A 616 0.89 29.38 -14.34
CA PRO A 616 0.72 30.63 -15.07
C PRO A 616 1.92 31.04 -15.94
N TRP A 617 3.10 30.43 -15.75
CA TRP A 617 4.34 30.84 -16.42
C TRP A 617 4.89 29.79 -17.40
N HIS A 618 4.69 28.51 -17.14
CA HIS A 618 5.23 27.45 -17.98
C HIS A 618 4.21 26.35 -18.22
N SER A 619 4.26 25.76 -19.40
CA SER A 619 3.42 24.63 -19.78
C SER A 619 4.23 23.59 -20.54
N ARG A 620 3.83 22.33 -20.40
CA ARG A 620 4.31 21.22 -21.20
C ARG A 620 3.21 20.19 -21.41
N THR A 621 3.29 19.50 -22.52
CA THR A 621 2.36 18.44 -22.91
C THR A 621 3.18 17.20 -23.19
N ASP A 622 2.88 16.14 -22.44
CA ASP A 622 3.55 14.86 -22.56
C ASP A 622 2.54 13.81 -23.06
N GLU A 623 2.99 12.95 -23.98
CA GLU A 623 2.25 11.86 -24.56
C GLU A 623 2.92 10.55 -24.17
N THR A 624 2.11 9.56 -23.80
CA THR A 624 2.54 8.22 -23.43
C THR A 624 1.85 7.22 -24.33
N THR A 625 2.62 6.42 -25.04
CA THR A 625 2.15 5.21 -25.72
C THR A 625 2.44 4.02 -24.82
N TYR A 626 1.39 3.27 -24.48
CA TYR A 626 1.51 2.03 -23.73
C TYR A 626 1.71 0.83 -24.67
N TYR A 627 2.45 -0.16 -24.22
CA TYR A 627 2.53 -1.49 -24.79
C TYR A 627 1.75 -2.44 -23.88
N ASP A 628 0.88 -3.24 -24.49
CA ASP A 628 0.08 -4.26 -23.84
C ASP A 628 0.24 -5.58 -24.60
N GLU A 629 0.84 -6.58 -23.96
CA GLU A 629 0.93 -7.94 -24.49
C GLU A 629 -0.32 -8.72 -24.08
N ARG A 630 -1.36 -8.66 -24.93
CA ARG A 630 -2.67 -9.28 -24.62
C ARG A 630 -2.66 -10.81 -24.64
N GLY A 631 -1.68 -11.44 -25.28
CA GLY A 631 -1.53 -12.90 -25.28
C GLY A 631 -1.12 -13.42 -23.91
N ALA A 632 -0.06 -12.83 -23.33
CA ALA A 632 0.41 -13.14 -21.98
C ALA A 632 -0.30 -12.32 -20.87
N TRP A 633 -1.22 -11.43 -21.26
CA TRP A 633 -1.94 -10.49 -20.38
C TRP A 633 -1.04 -9.62 -19.50
N VAL A 634 -0.01 -9.05 -20.13
CA VAL A 634 0.92 -8.12 -19.47
C VAL A 634 0.58 -6.71 -19.95
N LEU A 635 0.11 -5.85 -19.04
CA LEU A 635 -0.51 -4.56 -19.40
C LEU A 635 0.23 -3.37 -18.78
N GLY A 636 0.23 -2.25 -19.49
CA GLY A 636 0.62 -0.94 -18.97
C GLY A 636 2.11 -0.62 -19.04
N GLN A 637 2.89 -1.35 -19.83
CA GLN A 637 4.29 -1.01 -20.04
C GLN A 637 4.38 0.30 -20.86
N THR A 638 5.31 1.19 -20.52
CA THR A 638 5.54 2.39 -21.34
C THR A 638 6.39 2.03 -22.56
N ALA A 639 5.82 2.19 -23.75
CA ALA A 639 6.51 1.99 -25.03
C ALA A 639 7.21 3.26 -25.50
N ILE A 640 6.51 4.40 -25.44
CA ILE A 640 7.04 5.70 -25.86
C ILE A 640 6.59 6.75 -24.86
N ALA A 641 7.53 7.55 -24.38
CA ALA A 641 7.26 8.83 -23.72
C ALA A 641 7.74 9.95 -24.65
N ARG A 642 6.84 10.85 -25.02
CA ARG A 642 7.10 11.95 -25.96
C ARG A 642 6.67 13.27 -25.34
N ASN A 643 7.50 14.29 -25.48
CA ASN A 643 7.05 15.65 -25.23
C ASN A 643 6.51 16.25 -26.53
N ILE A 644 5.23 16.62 -26.54
CA ILE A 644 4.53 17.13 -27.73
C ILE A 644 5.05 18.51 -28.14
N ASN A 645 5.44 19.37 -27.18
CA ASN A 645 5.92 20.72 -27.49
C ASN A 645 7.19 20.70 -28.35
N THR A 646 8.04 19.68 -28.17
CA THR A 646 9.32 19.54 -28.89
C THR A 646 9.29 18.46 -29.97
N GLY A 647 8.31 17.56 -29.95
CA GLY A 647 8.25 16.36 -30.80
C GLY A 647 9.25 15.27 -30.40
N ILE A 648 10.05 15.47 -29.34
CA ILE A 648 11.10 14.56 -28.92
C ILE A 648 10.52 13.39 -28.12
N ALA A 649 10.80 12.16 -28.57
CA ALA A 649 10.62 10.96 -27.78
C ALA A 649 11.73 10.88 -26.73
N THR A 650 11.42 11.24 -25.48
CA THR A 650 12.39 11.27 -24.38
C THR A 650 12.83 9.87 -23.98
N SER A 651 11.92 8.90 -24.09
CA SER A 651 12.19 7.48 -23.89
C SER A 651 11.38 6.65 -24.88
N GLN A 652 11.99 5.59 -25.41
CA GLN A 652 11.31 4.56 -26.19
C GLN A 652 11.86 3.20 -25.78
N VAL A 653 10.97 2.25 -25.54
CA VAL A 653 11.29 0.85 -25.25
C VAL A 653 10.53 -0.04 -26.23
N ASP A 654 11.27 -0.84 -26.98
CA ASP A 654 10.67 -1.86 -27.84
C ASP A 654 10.59 -3.16 -27.03
N TYR A 655 9.40 -3.73 -26.88
CA TYR A 655 9.17 -4.98 -26.16
C TYR A 655 9.07 -6.17 -27.11
N GLY A 656 9.61 -7.32 -26.69
CA GLY A 656 9.50 -8.60 -27.38
C GLY A 656 8.44 -9.50 -26.76
N SER A 657 8.53 -10.80 -27.04
CA SER A 657 7.69 -11.82 -26.39
C SER A 657 7.70 -11.72 -24.87
N ASN A 658 6.57 -12.03 -24.23
CA ASN A 658 6.40 -11.94 -22.77
C ASN A 658 6.67 -10.53 -22.22
N ALA A 659 6.45 -9.48 -23.02
CA ALA A 659 6.64 -8.08 -22.64
C ALA A 659 8.01 -7.78 -22.03
N LEU A 660 9.06 -8.43 -22.52
CA LEU A 660 10.44 -8.17 -22.10
C LEU A 660 11.07 -7.06 -22.96
N PRO A 661 11.64 -6.00 -22.37
CA PRO A 661 12.35 -4.94 -23.11
C PRO A 661 13.45 -5.53 -24.00
N GLN A 662 13.47 -5.23 -25.30
CA GLN A 662 14.51 -5.68 -26.22
C GLN A 662 15.52 -4.56 -26.52
N THR A 663 15.02 -3.35 -26.76
CA THR A 663 15.87 -2.17 -26.97
C THR A 663 15.31 -0.95 -26.25
N GLU A 664 16.21 -0.09 -25.80
CA GLU A 664 15.87 1.19 -25.19
C GLU A 664 16.55 2.32 -25.96
N ARG A 665 15.78 3.38 -26.24
CA ARG A 665 16.27 4.62 -26.84
C ARG A 665 15.93 5.81 -25.96
N ARG A 666 16.85 6.76 -25.88
CA ARG A 666 16.63 8.06 -25.24
C ARG A 666 16.90 9.16 -26.24
N ASN A 667 15.94 10.07 -26.41
CA ASN A 667 16.02 11.14 -27.41
C ASN A 667 16.38 10.61 -28.82
N GLY A 668 15.80 9.47 -29.21
CA GLY A 668 16.01 8.82 -30.51
C GLY A 668 17.31 8.02 -30.67
N LYS A 669 18.22 8.01 -29.67
CA LYS A 669 19.47 7.24 -29.73
C LYS A 669 19.35 5.92 -28.96
N LEU A 670 19.83 4.83 -29.55
CA LEU A 670 19.97 3.53 -28.86
C LEU A 670 20.90 3.68 -27.66
N VAL A 671 20.43 3.29 -26.48
CA VAL A 671 21.22 3.32 -25.24
C VAL A 671 21.47 1.91 -24.69
N ALA A 672 20.56 0.97 -24.94
CA ALA A 672 20.71 -0.41 -24.48
C ALA A 672 19.99 -1.41 -25.40
N THR A 673 20.51 -2.63 -25.49
CA THR A 673 19.85 -3.82 -26.04
C THR A 673 19.95 -4.97 -25.03
N TYR A 674 18.87 -5.70 -24.83
CA TYR A 674 18.76 -6.72 -23.78
C TYR A 674 18.48 -8.11 -24.36
N THR A 675 19.02 -9.14 -23.74
CA THR A 675 18.63 -10.54 -23.96
C THR A 675 18.44 -11.25 -22.63
N TYR A 676 17.58 -12.27 -22.61
CA TYR A 676 17.12 -12.91 -21.38
C TYR A 676 17.28 -14.42 -21.43
N ASN A 677 17.43 -15.01 -20.25
CA ASN A 677 17.34 -16.44 -20.04
C ASN A 677 15.88 -16.93 -20.13
N PRO A 678 15.65 -18.24 -20.32
CA PRO A 678 14.28 -18.79 -20.40
C PRO A 678 13.42 -18.53 -19.16
N ASP A 679 14.04 -18.37 -17.98
CA ASP A 679 13.37 -18.08 -16.71
C ASP A 679 13.00 -16.59 -16.54
N GLY A 680 13.30 -15.75 -17.54
CA GLY A 680 13.03 -14.31 -17.55
C GLY A 680 14.14 -13.46 -16.92
N THR A 681 15.19 -14.07 -16.36
CA THR A 681 16.34 -13.31 -15.84
C THR A 681 17.17 -12.72 -16.99
N LEU A 682 17.84 -11.59 -16.74
CA LEU A 682 18.63 -10.92 -17.76
C LEU A 682 19.94 -11.70 -18.04
N ALA A 683 20.22 -11.97 -19.31
CA ALA A 683 21.40 -12.72 -19.75
C ALA A 683 22.52 -11.81 -20.27
N GLN A 684 22.16 -10.75 -20.99
CA GLN A 684 23.13 -9.81 -21.57
C GLN A 684 22.51 -8.43 -21.75
N VAL A 685 23.33 -7.40 -21.52
CA VAL A 685 23.08 -6.02 -21.94
C VAL A 685 24.16 -5.60 -22.91
N LYS A 686 23.78 -4.95 -24.02
CA LYS A 686 24.70 -4.21 -24.85
C LYS A 686 24.44 -2.72 -24.70
N ASP A 687 25.49 -1.94 -24.50
CA ASP A 687 25.39 -0.48 -24.53
C ASP A 687 25.07 0.04 -25.95
N GLY A 688 24.89 1.36 -26.09
CA GLY A 688 24.64 1.99 -27.39
C GLY A 688 25.78 1.87 -28.42
N LEU A 689 26.98 1.43 -28.00
CA LEU A 689 28.14 1.15 -28.86
C LEU A 689 28.25 -0.34 -29.24
N GLY A 690 27.43 -1.20 -28.64
CA GLY A 690 27.42 -2.64 -28.87
C GLY A 690 28.32 -3.44 -27.94
N ASN A 691 28.94 -2.81 -26.92
CA ASN A 691 29.76 -3.50 -25.93
C ASN A 691 28.87 -4.35 -25.03
N ALA A 692 29.16 -5.65 -24.92
CA ALA A 692 28.29 -6.61 -24.27
C ALA A 692 28.75 -6.97 -22.84
N THR A 693 27.90 -6.72 -21.86
CA THR A 693 28.03 -7.21 -20.48
C THR A 693 27.12 -8.42 -20.30
N THR A 694 27.67 -9.55 -19.81
CA THR A 694 26.90 -10.80 -19.61
C THR A 694 26.68 -11.10 -18.14
N LEU A 695 25.51 -11.66 -17.84
CA LEU A 695 25.05 -11.92 -16.49
C LEU A 695 24.60 -13.38 -16.37
N SER A 696 25.10 -14.08 -15.36
CA SER A 696 24.82 -15.51 -15.21
C SER A 696 24.80 -15.96 -13.74
N GLY A 697 24.31 -17.19 -13.54
CA GLY A 697 24.23 -17.80 -12.22
C GLY A 697 23.27 -17.07 -11.27
N TRP A 698 22.13 -16.59 -11.76
CA TRP A 698 21.19 -15.84 -10.93
C TRP A 698 20.75 -16.63 -9.69
N LYS A 699 20.85 -16.00 -8.52
CA LYS A 699 20.36 -16.54 -7.26
C LYS A 699 19.72 -15.43 -6.42
N ARG A 700 18.47 -15.63 -6.03
CA ARG A 700 17.67 -14.68 -5.22
C ARG A 700 17.60 -13.27 -5.83
N GLY A 701 17.58 -13.20 -7.16
CA GLY A 701 17.51 -11.94 -7.91
C GLY A 701 18.84 -11.23 -8.06
N ILE A 702 19.95 -11.90 -7.77
CA ILE A 702 21.31 -11.36 -7.87
C ILE A 702 22.10 -12.22 -8.88
N PRO A 703 22.68 -11.65 -9.95
CA PRO A 703 23.59 -12.38 -10.82
C PRO A 703 24.85 -12.73 -10.03
N GLN A 704 25.33 -13.97 -10.13
CA GLN A 704 26.55 -14.38 -9.42
C GLN A 704 27.83 -14.12 -10.24
N THR A 705 27.69 -13.80 -11.52
CA THR A 705 28.81 -13.42 -12.39
C THR A 705 28.36 -12.32 -13.34
N VAL A 706 29.14 -11.24 -13.38
CA VAL A 706 29.00 -10.11 -14.30
C VAL A 706 30.31 -10.02 -15.08
N ALA A 707 30.29 -10.38 -16.36
CA ALA A 707 31.47 -10.32 -17.23
C ALA A 707 31.36 -9.13 -18.19
N ASN A 708 32.37 -8.28 -18.13
CA ASN A 708 32.48 -7.03 -18.88
C ASN A 708 32.91 -7.29 -20.33
N PRO A 709 32.70 -6.30 -21.22
CA PRO A 709 33.11 -6.40 -22.62
C PRO A 709 34.62 -6.59 -22.84
N ASP A 710 35.45 -6.16 -21.88
CA ASP A 710 36.91 -6.28 -21.93
C ASP A 710 37.43 -7.66 -21.47
N GLY A 711 36.52 -8.58 -21.10
CA GLY A 711 36.84 -9.92 -20.61
C GLY A 711 37.10 -10.01 -19.11
N THR A 712 37.13 -8.88 -18.39
CA THR A 712 37.17 -8.88 -16.92
C THR A 712 35.81 -9.30 -16.37
N ALA A 713 35.78 -9.82 -15.13
CA ALA A 713 34.53 -10.21 -14.50
C ALA A 713 34.56 -9.97 -13.00
N LYS A 714 33.42 -9.57 -12.45
CA LYS A 714 33.12 -9.62 -11.01
C LYS A 714 32.23 -10.81 -10.72
N SER A 715 32.34 -11.35 -9.50
CA SER A 715 31.47 -12.44 -9.06
C SER A 715 31.01 -12.30 -7.62
N ALA A 716 29.89 -12.95 -7.29
CA ALA A 716 29.34 -12.98 -5.94
C ALA A 716 28.84 -14.38 -5.56
N SER A 717 29.01 -14.76 -4.29
CA SER A 717 28.36 -15.94 -3.71
C SER A 717 27.13 -15.53 -2.92
N VAL A 718 25.96 -16.06 -3.25
CA VAL A 718 24.69 -15.70 -2.60
C VAL A 718 24.14 -16.91 -1.84
N ASP A 719 23.72 -16.72 -0.59
CA ASP A 719 23.10 -17.79 0.21
C ASP A 719 21.59 -17.92 -0.02
N ASP A 720 20.95 -18.86 0.67
CA ASP A 720 19.52 -19.15 0.47
C ASP A 720 18.58 -18.07 1.07
N ASN A 721 19.10 -17.20 1.93
CA ASN A 721 18.40 -16.00 2.41
C ASN A 721 18.50 -14.84 1.42
N GLY A 722 19.33 -14.96 0.36
CA GLY A 722 19.57 -13.90 -0.61
C GLY A 722 20.66 -12.93 -0.18
N TRP A 723 21.49 -13.29 0.79
CA TRP A 723 22.59 -12.44 1.26
C TRP A 723 23.89 -12.77 0.53
N ILE A 724 24.63 -11.72 0.15
CA ILE A 724 25.92 -11.85 -0.54
C ILE A 724 26.98 -12.21 0.50
N ARG A 725 27.49 -13.45 0.47
CA ARG A 725 28.53 -13.95 1.40
C ARG A 725 29.95 -13.60 0.99
N GLN A 726 30.18 -13.41 -0.30
CA GLN A 726 31.48 -13.06 -0.86
C GLN A 726 31.30 -12.31 -2.17
N THR A 727 32.19 -11.37 -2.44
CA THR A 727 32.37 -10.76 -3.76
C THR A 727 33.83 -10.89 -4.18
N ASN A 728 34.09 -11.18 -5.45
CA ASN A 728 35.40 -11.07 -6.05
C ASN A 728 35.39 -9.92 -7.05
N ASP A 729 36.39 -9.03 -6.94
CA ASP A 729 36.61 -7.97 -7.92
C ASP A 729 37.19 -8.52 -9.22
N GLU A 730 37.41 -7.63 -10.19
CA GLU A 730 37.98 -7.96 -11.51
C GLU A 730 39.41 -8.50 -11.44
N ASN A 731 40.12 -8.31 -10.32
CA ASN A 731 41.48 -8.82 -10.09
C ASN A 731 41.46 -10.17 -9.35
N GLY A 732 40.28 -10.68 -8.97
CA GLY A 732 40.11 -11.93 -8.22
C GLY A 732 40.28 -11.79 -6.71
N PHE A 733 40.34 -10.57 -6.17
CA PHE A 733 40.43 -10.36 -4.72
C PHE A 733 39.07 -10.55 -4.04
N ALA A 734 39.03 -11.43 -3.04
CA ALA A 734 37.82 -11.82 -2.34
C ALA A 734 37.56 -10.96 -1.09
N THR A 735 36.38 -10.34 -1.01
CA THR A 735 35.83 -9.76 0.24
C THR A 735 34.68 -10.62 0.73
N THR A 736 34.65 -10.99 2.01
CA THR A 736 33.60 -11.83 2.60
C THR A 736 32.75 -11.08 3.61
N TYR A 737 31.49 -11.51 3.75
CA TYR A 737 30.47 -10.82 4.54
C TYR A 737 29.72 -11.79 5.47
N GLY A 738 29.57 -11.37 6.73
CA GLY A 738 28.77 -12.04 7.75
C GLY A 738 27.47 -11.28 8.03
N TYR A 739 26.44 -12.00 8.44
CA TYR A 739 25.12 -11.45 8.75
C TYR A 739 24.59 -12.04 10.06
N ASP A 740 23.78 -11.25 10.78
CA ASP A 740 23.05 -11.71 11.94
C ASP A 740 21.73 -12.44 11.57
N GLY A 741 20.99 -12.92 12.57
CA GLY A 741 19.73 -13.66 12.37
C GLY A 741 18.62 -12.85 11.67
N MET A 742 18.74 -11.52 11.61
CA MET A 742 17.79 -10.63 10.91
C MET A 742 18.27 -10.22 9.52
N GLY A 743 19.49 -10.59 9.12
CA GLY A 743 20.08 -10.22 7.83
C GLY A 743 20.78 -8.87 7.81
N ARG A 744 21.10 -8.32 8.98
CA ARG A 744 21.95 -7.14 9.09
C ARG A 744 23.40 -7.58 9.01
N LEU A 745 24.23 -6.79 8.32
CA LEU A 745 25.65 -7.06 8.14
C LEU A 745 26.34 -7.00 9.51
N ASN A 746 27.07 -8.06 9.89
CA ASN A 746 27.81 -8.13 11.16
C ASN A 746 29.33 -8.22 10.99
N ALA A 747 29.82 -8.55 9.80
CA ALA A 747 31.24 -8.65 9.51
C ALA A 747 31.53 -8.37 8.04
N THR A 748 32.63 -7.68 7.78
CA THR A 748 33.26 -7.54 6.46
C THR A 748 34.74 -7.86 6.61
N ASN A 749 35.20 -8.93 5.96
CA ASN A 749 36.61 -9.28 5.91
C ASN A 749 37.16 -8.96 4.53
N TYR A 750 38.15 -8.07 4.48
CA TYR A 750 38.81 -7.65 3.26
C TYR A 750 39.81 -8.71 2.76
N PRO A 751 40.21 -8.65 1.49
CA PRO A 751 41.12 -9.62 0.91
C PRO A 751 42.42 -9.76 1.70
N SER A 752 42.92 -11.00 1.79
CA SER A 752 44.28 -11.28 2.26
C SER A 752 45.16 -11.60 1.04
N GLY A 753 46.36 -11.00 0.95
CA GLY A 753 47.32 -11.29 -0.13
C GLY A 753 47.70 -10.13 -1.05
N ASP A 754 47.21 -8.90 -0.84
CA ASP A 754 47.85 -7.70 -1.40
C ASP A 754 48.95 -7.18 -0.43
N SER A 755 49.62 -6.08 -0.77
CA SER A 755 50.65 -5.48 0.09
C SER A 755 50.11 -4.81 1.37
N THR A 756 48.80 -4.84 1.61
CA THR A 756 48.10 -4.06 2.64
C THR A 756 47.30 -4.97 3.58
N ALA A 757 47.70 -5.07 4.83
CA ALA A 757 46.91 -5.81 5.84
C ALA A 757 45.71 -4.97 6.32
N TRP A 758 44.58 -5.09 5.62
CA TRP A 758 43.32 -4.42 6.00
C TRP A 758 42.69 -5.08 7.23
N ASN A 759 42.33 -4.29 8.23
CA ASN A 759 41.55 -4.78 9.38
C ASN A 759 40.11 -5.09 8.96
N SER A 760 39.57 -6.23 9.40
CA SER A 760 38.15 -6.53 9.24
C SER A 760 37.28 -5.51 9.98
N THR A 761 36.07 -5.31 9.46
CA THR A 761 35.03 -4.50 10.10
C THR A 761 34.00 -5.41 10.75
N ALA A 762 33.76 -5.27 12.04
CA ALA A 762 32.69 -5.94 12.76
C ALA A 762 31.56 -4.95 13.07
N GLN A 763 30.32 -5.42 13.08
CA GLN A 763 29.13 -4.64 13.37
C GLN A 763 28.20 -5.42 14.29
N ALA A 764 27.69 -4.77 15.33
CA ALA A 764 26.68 -5.33 16.23
C ALA A 764 25.54 -4.33 16.37
N PHE A 765 24.31 -4.79 16.19
CA PHE A 765 23.11 -4.01 16.44
C PHE A 765 22.27 -4.71 17.50
N GLU A 766 22.14 -4.09 18.67
CA GLU A 766 21.66 -4.74 19.87
C GLU A 766 20.73 -3.83 20.68
N ARG A 767 19.84 -4.46 21.45
CA ARG A 767 18.95 -3.78 22.40
C ARG A 767 19.65 -3.62 23.73
N VAL A 768 19.64 -2.40 24.27
CA VAL A 768 20.32 -2.04 25.51
C VAL A 768 19.33 -2.12 26.68
N GLY A 769 19.68 -2.83 27.74
CA GLY A 769 18.82 -3.04 28.91
C GLY A 769 18.82 -1.92 29.96
N GLY A 770 19.72 -0.95 29.84
CA GLY A 770 19.86 0.19 30.76
C GLY A 770 19.75 1.54 30.06
N ASP A 771 19.71 2.60 30.85
CA ASP A 771 19.71 3.97 30.34
C ASP A 771 21.12 4.36 29.86
N GLU A 772 21.23 4.92 28.66
CA GLU A 772 22.49 5.46 28.13
C GLU A 772 22.26 6.84 27.54
N TYR A 773 23.04 7.84 27.95
CA TYR A 773 23.02 9.22 27.39
C TYR A 773 21.65 9.91 27.41
N GLY A 774 20.82 9.59 28.41
CA GLY A 774 19.45 10.12 28.53
C GLY A 774 18.41 9.40 27.67
N ILE A 775 18.79 8.28 27.04
CA ILE A 775 17.90 7.40 26.31
C ILE A 775 17.52 6.27 27.26
N GLY A 776 16.22 6.10 27.50
CA GLY A 776 15.71 5.10 28.43
C GLY A 776 16.06 3.65 28.03
N ALA A 777 16.00 2.75 28.99
CA ALA A 777 16.18 1.31 28.80
C ALA A 777 15.30 0.76 27.67
N GLY A 778 15.85 -0.20 26.92
CA GLY A 778 15.19 -0.86 25.80
C GLY A 778 15.42 -0.20 24.44
N HIS A 779 16.23 0.86 24.37
CA HIS A 779 16.68 1.47 23.11
C HIS A 779 17.67 0.57 22.35
N TRP A 780 17.97 0.93 21.11
CA TRP A 780 18.89 0.17 20.26
C TRP A 780 20.19 0.93 20.03
N ARG A 781 21.28 0.18 19.85
CA ARG A 781 22.62 0.69 19.60
C ARG A 781 23.31 -0.11 18.52
N GLN A 782 24.00 0.56 17.60
CA GLN A 782 24.89 -0.04 16.62
C GLN A 782 26.33 0.28 17.00
N THR A 783 27.19 -0.73 17.07
CA THR A 783 28.64 -0.58 17.23
C THR A 783 29.32 -1.11 15.98
N VAL A 784 30.15 -0.29 15.34
CA VAL A 784 30.99 -0.63 14.19
C VAL A 784 32.45 -0.51 14.59
N THR A 785 33.21 -1.58 14.42
CA THR A 785 34.63 -1.68 14.83
C THR A 785 35.50 -2.05 13.64
N THR A 786 36.56 -1.28 13.37
CA THR A 786 37.58 -1.60 12.36
C THR A 786 38.97 -1.34 12.95
N GLY A 787 39.67 -2.42 13.34
CA GLY A 787 40.88 -2.27 14.17
C GLY A 787 40.55 -1.53 15.48
N ASN A 788 41.26 -0.44 15.78
CA ASN A 788 40.94 0.41 16.95
C ASN A 788 39.82 1.42 16.70
N ALA A 789 39.44 1.67 15.44
CA ALA A 789 38.39 2.64 15.15
C ALA A 789 37.02 2.10 15.61
N GLN A 790 36.32 2.88 16.42
CA GLN A 790 35.00 2.58 16.94
C GLN A 790 34.02 3.65 16.48
N LYS A 791 32.85 3.22 16.00
CA LYS A 791 31.69 4.08 15.77
C LYS A 791 30.48 3.47 16.45
N VAL A 792 29.90 4.20 17.40
CA VAL A 792 28.74 3.77 18.17
C VAL A 792 27.59 4.74 17.93
N THR A 793 26.48 4.24 17.39
CA THR A 793 25.26 5.02 17.13
C THR A 793 24.13 4.53 18.03
N TYR A 794 23.48 5.45 18.73
CA TYR A 794 22.36 5.19 19.64
C TYR A 794 21.09 5.71 18.98
N PHE A 795 20.02 4.94 19.05
CA PHE A 795 18.79 5.19 18.33
C PHE A 795 17.61 5.39 19.27
N ASP A 796 16.61 6.14 18.81
CA ASP A 796 15.29 6.12 19.42
C ASP A 796 14.51 4.84 19.06
N ALA A 797 13.28 4.75 19.55
CA ALA A 797 12.37 3.65 19.31
C ALA A 797 11.89 3.54 17.85
N LEU A 798 12.09 4.56 17.02
CA LEU A 798 11.86 4.53 15.56
C LEU A 798 13.17 4.35 14.79
N TRP A 799 14.24 3.87 15.43
CA TRP A 799 15.56 3.68 14.83
C TRP A 799 16.12 4.92 14.14
N GLN A 800 15.84 6.11 14.69
CA GLN A 800 16.44 7.37 14.26
C GLN A 800 17.70 7.63 15.11
N PRO A 801 18.87 7.91 14.51
CA PRO A 801 20.11 8.16 15.25
C PRO A 801 20.05 9.38 16.17
N LEU A 802 20.03 9.21 17.50
CA LEU A 802 20.05 10.34 18.45
C LEU A 802 21.46 10.82 18.80
N LEU A 803 22.42 9.91 18.82
CA LEU A 803 23.82 10.15 19.21
C LEU A 803 24.74 9.24 18.39
N THR A 804 25.83 9.79 17.86
CA THR A 804 26.93 9.02 17.27
C THR A 804 28.22 9.38 17.97
N ARG A 805 28.97 8.39 18.44
CA ARG A 805 30.31 8.51 19.04
C ARG A 805 31.31 7.81 18.14
N GLU A 806 32.39 8.49 17.78
CA GLU A 806 33.48 7.94 16.97
C GLU A 806 34.80 8.19 17.71
N TYR A 807 35.63 7.15 17.87
CA TYR A 807 36.88 7.26 18.64
C TYR A 807 37.85 6.13 18.28
N ASP A 808 39.12 6.32 18.61
CA ASP A 808 40.13 5.26 18.69
C ASP A 808 40.04 4.58 20.07
N ALA A 809 39.84 3.27 20.10
CA ALA A 809 39.70 2.48 21.32
C ALA A 809 40.94 2.53 22.22
N ALA A 810 42.13 2.78 21.67
CA ALA A 810 43.36 2.95 22.43
C ALA A 810 43.52 4.38 22.99
N ASN A 811 42.74 5.35 22.52
CA ASN A 811 42.78 6.74 23.01
C ASN A 811 41.41 7.42 22.91
N VAL A 812 40.43 6.95 23.68
CA VAL A 812 39.06 7.48 23.62
C VAL A 812 39.03 8.97 23.94
N ALA A 813 39.65 9.40 25.04
CA ALA A 813 39.58 10.79 25.51
C ALA A 813 40.19 11.78 24.51
N GLY A 814 41.27 11.41 23.81
CA GLY A 814 41.93 12.28 22.84
C GLY A 814 41.33 12.26 21.44
N THR A 815 40.44 11.31 21.13
CA THR A 815 39.93 11.10 19.76
C THR A 815 38.40 11.10 19.65
N LEU A 816 37.70 11.23 20.77
CA LEU A 816 36.24 11.24 20.80
C LEU A 816 35.66 12.36 19.93
N ARG A 817 34.86 11.95 18.95
CA ARG A 817 34.05 12.79 18.10
C ARG A 817 32.59 12.38 18.22
N VAL A 818 31.75 13.32 18.62
CA VAL A 818 30.33 13.12 18.89
C VAL A 818 29.47 13.96 17.97
N LYS A 819 28.34 13.41 17.55
CA LYS A 819 27.27 14.15 16.89
C LYS A 819 25.90 13.77 17.47
N ARG A 820 25.04 14.75 17.75
CA ARG A 820 23.67 14.57 18.24
C ARG A 820 22.64 15.01 17.21
N PHE A 821 21.44 14.44 17.30
CA PHE A 821 20.32 14.79 16.43
C PHE A 821 19.00 14.89 17.22
N VAL A 822 18.07 15.68 16.69
CA VAL A 822 16.66 15.70 17.12
C VAL A 822 15.80 15.61 15.87
N TYR A 823 14.73 14.84 15.94
CA TYR A 823 13.82 14.60 14.83
C TYR A 823 12.42 15.15 15.14
N ASP A 824 11.70 15.55 14.09
CA ASP A 824 10.27 15.76 14.18
C ASP A 824 9.49 14.44 13.99
N HIS A 825 8.16 14.54 14.05
CA HIS A 825 7.29 13.38 13.92
C HIS A 825 7.25 12.75 12.52
N GLU A 826 7.76 13.43 11.49
CA GLU A 826 7.92 12.90 10.14
C GLU A 826 9.31 12.26 9.93
N GLY A 827 10.15 12.27 10.97
CA GLY A 827 11.50 11.71 10.94
C GLY A 827 12.55 12.58 10.25
N ARG A 828 12.27 13.87 10.08
CA ARG A 828 13.26 14.84 9.58
C ARG A 828 14.14 15.32 10.72
N ALA A 829 15.45 15.40 10.50
CA ALA A 829 16.36 15.98 11.48
C ALA A 829 16.12 17.50 11.57
N VAL A 830 15.51 17.95 12.67
CA VAL A 830 15.29 19.38 12.98
C VAL A 830 16.45 20.00 13.74
N PHE A 831 17.35 19.17 14.30
CA PHE A 831 18.64 19.60 14.84
C PHE A 831 19.72 18.57 14.52
N ALA A 832 20.92 19.06 14.21
CA ALA A 832 22.15 18.26 14.16
C ALA A 832 23.29 19.04 14.80
N SER A 833 23.95 18.48 15.81
CA SER A 833 25.08 19.15 16.46
C SER A 833 26.29 19.23 15.52
N TYR A 834 27.20 20.17 15.79
CA TYR A 834 28.56 20.07 15.27
C TYR A 834 29.30 18.88 15.90
N PRO A 835 30.33 18.35 15.22
CA PRO A 835 31.25 17.40 15.84
C PRO A 835 31.86 17.98 17.11
N SER A 836 31.78 17.25 18.23
CA SER A 836 32.23 17.71 19.55
C SER A 836 32.89 16.57 20.34
N GLY A 837 33.73 16.90 21.31
CA GLY A 837 34.23 15.92 22.30
C GLY A 837 33.27 15.66 23.46
N ASN A 838 32.06 16.21 23.44
CA ASN A 838 31.08 16.16 24.54
C ASN A 838 29.79 15.47 24.10
N GLU A 839 29.36 14.43 24.84
CA GLU A 839 28.12 13.70 24.59
C GLU A 839 26.82 14.49 24.78
N THR A 840 26.88 15.69 25.36
CA THR A 840 25.74 16.62 25.52
C THR A 840 25.81 17.82 24.57
N ALA A 841 26.55 17.72 23.46
CA ALA A 841 26.71 18.83 22.50
C ALA A 841 25.37 19.39 22.00
N ASN A 842 25.12 20.65 22.31
CA ASN A 842 23.87 21.35 21.98
C ASN A 842 24.06 22.48 20.97
N THR A 843 25.28 22.67 20.46
CA THR A 843 25.56 23.63 19.38
C THR A 843 25.56 22.94 18.02
N GLY A 844 24.98 23.58 17.01
CA GLY A 844 24.84 22.95 15.69
C GLY A 844 23.94 23.71 14.73
N VAL A 845 23.20 22.95 13.94
CA VAL A 845 22.30 23.43 12.89
C VAL A 845 20.86 23.00 13.20
N TRP A 846 19.94 23.96 13.24
CA TRP A 846 18.51 23.75 13.33
C TRP A 846 17.85 24.01 11.98
N THR A 847 16.87 23.18 11.62
CA THR A 847 16.05 23.39 10.42
C THR A 847 14.58 23.39 10.83
N GLU A 848 13.87 24.46 10.47
CA GLU A 848 12.43 24.57 10.63
C GLU A 848 11.75 24.32 9.29
N PHE A 849 10.59 23.68 9.34
CA PHE A 849 9.79 23.34 8.16
C PHE A 849 8.39 23.93 8.27
N ASP A 850 7.79 24.27 7.13
CA ASP A 850 6.36 24.55 7.06
C ASP A 850 5.53 23.25 7.06
N VAL A 851 4.21 23.39 7.13
CA VAL A 851 3.24 22.27 7.17
C VAL A 851 3.22 21.40 5.90
N VAL A 852 3.89 21.83 4.82
CA VAL A 852 4.05 21.03 3.59
C VAL A 852 5.49 20.52 3.44
N GLY A 853 6.28 20.62 4.51
CA GLY A 853 7.61 20.04 4.65
C GLY A 853 8.75 20.79 3.98
N ARG A 854 8.56 22.07 3.65
CA ARG A 854 9.61 22.91 3.06
C ARG A 854 10.43 23.63 4.13
N PRO A 855 11.76 23.71 4.03
CA PRO A 855 12.57 24.48 4.96
C PRO A 855 12.22 25.97 4.95
N THR A 856 11.91 26.56 6.11
CA THR A 856 11.59 27.99 6.29
C THR A 856 12.68 28.76 7.00
N ALA A 857 13.46 28.08 7.86
CA ALA A 857 14.61 28.66 8.51
C ALA A 857 15.71 27.61 8.70
N VAL A 858 16.96 28.03 8.52
CA VAL A 858 18.15 27.26 8.90
C VAL A 858 18.97 28.15 9.82
N SER A 859 19.07 27.77 11.09
CA SER A 859 19.84 28.48 12.11
C SER A 859 21.08 27.67 12.46
N GLN A 860 22.22 28.33 12.60
CA GLN A 860 23.49 27.66 12.91
C GLN A 860 24.29 28.44 13.94
N ASP A 861 24.86 27.77 14.94
CA ASP A 861 25.76 28.42 15.89
C ASP A 861 27.06 28.87 15.21
N SER A 862 27.59 30.00 15.66
CA SER A 862 28.84 30.59 15.19
C SER A 862 29.51 31.40 16.31
N GLU A 863 30.80 31.70 16.14
CA GLU A 863 31.53 32.67 16.98
C GLU A 863 30.88 34.07 16.98
N GLN A 864 30.04 34.37 15.99
CA GLN A 864 29.29 35.62 15.86
C GLN A 864 27.86 35.55 16.45
N GLY A 865 27.53 34.46 17.17
CA GLY A 865 26.19 34.17 17.66
C GLY A 865 25.40 33.28 16.69
N LEU A 866 24.09 33.17 16.91
CA LEU A 866 23.20 32.33 16.10
C LEU A 866 22.96 32.99 14.73
N LEU A 867 23.43 32.34 13.67
CA LEU A 867 23.28 32.80 12.30
C LEU A 867 22.06 32.14 11.65
N THR A 868 21.02 32.92 11.38
CA THR A 868 19.77 32.40 10.79
C THR A 868 19.64 32.82 9.32
N THR A 869 19.42 31.83 8.46
CA THR A 869 18.99 32.01 7.08
C THR A 869 17.48 31.74 7.00
N ILE A 870 16.71 32.70 6.52
CA ILE A 870 15.26 32.56 6.37
C ILE A 870 14.92 32.34 4.90
N THR A 871 14.10 31.33 4.60
CA THR A 871 13.56 31.06 3.27
C THR A 871 12.06 31.31 3.26
N GLN A 872 11.63 32.28 2.46
CA GLN A 872 10.22 32.57 2.24
C GLN A 872 9.79 32.05 0.88
N TYR A 873 8.72 31.26 0.84
CA TYR A 873 8.06 30.83 -0.40
C TYR A 873 7.00 31.86 -0.76
N LEU A 874 7.21 32.55 -1.89
CA LEU A 874 6.42 33.67 -2.35
C LEU A 874 5.53 33.28 -3.54
N PRO A 875 4.44 34.03 -3.80
CA PRO A 875 3.70 33.93 -5.06
C PRO A 875 4.64 34.15 -6.26
N GLY A 876 4.27 33.62 -7.42
CA GLY A 876 5.13 33.64 -8.59
C GLY A 876 6.00 32.38 -8.76
N ALA A 877 5.81 31.35 -7.94
CA ALA A 877 6.77 30.27 -7.72
C ALA A 877 8.20 30.81 -7.49
N GLN A 878 8.34 31.59 -6.42
CA GLN A 878 9.60 32.25 -6.06
C GLN A 878 10.00 31.93 -4.64
N THR A 879 11.31 32.02 -4.37
CA THR A 879 11.85 32.02 -3.01
C THR A 879 12.56 33.35 -2.74
N LEU A 880 12.45 33.87 -1.52
CA LEU A 880 13.30 34.93 -0.99
C LEU A 880 14.14 34.36 0.15
N VAL A 881 15.44 34.28 -0.05
CA VAL A 881 16.39 33.79 0.95
C VAL A 881 17.11 34.98 1.56
N THR A 882 16.89 35.21 2.85
CA THR A 882 17.59 36.24 3.63
C THR A 882 18.70 35.58 4.42
N ASN A 883 19.95 35.92 4.11
CA ASN A 883 21.10 35.38 4.83
C ASN A 883 21.29 36.06 6.21
N PRO A 884 22.19 35.55 7.07
CA PRO A 884 22.39 36.11 8.42
C PRO A 884 22.87 37.56 8.46
N ARG A 885 23.38 38.11 7.35
CA ARG A 885 23.77 39.52 7.23
C ARG A 885 22.63 40.43 6.74
N GLY A 886 21.42 39.89 6.62
CA GLY A 886 20.25 40.60 6.09
C GLY A 886 20.24 40.75 4.57
N ALA A 887 21.20 40.17 3.83
CA ALA A 887 21.23 40.26 2.38
C ALA A 887 20.23 39.27 1.77
N GLN A 888 19.45 39.75 0.81
CA GLN A 888 18.33 39.00 0.24
C GLN A 888 18.63 38.53 -1.19
N THR A 889 18.44 37.24 -1.45
CA THR A 889 18.47 36.66 -2.80
C THR A 889 17.07 36.20 -3.16
N ARG A 890 16.55 36.69 -4.29
CA ARG A 890 15.25 36.27 -4.81
C ARG A 890 15.45 35.37 -6.03
N THR A 891 14.74 34.25 -6.10
CA THR A 891 14.87 33.27 -7.18
C THR A 891 13.49 32.89 -7.69
N GLY A 892 13.31 32.88 -9.01
CA GLY A 892 12.12 32.32 -9.66
C GLY A 892 12.46 31.00 -10.35
N TYR A 893 11.49 30.09 -10.44
CA TYR A 893 11.72 28.71 -10.88
C TYR A 893 10.85 28.33 -12.08
N GLN A 894 11.36 27.39 -12.88
CA GLN A 894 10.57 26.70 -13.89
C GLN A 894 9.71 25.66 -13.20
N VAL A 895 8.39 25.85 -13.28
CA VAL A 895 7.39 25.03 -12.62
C VAL A 895 6.22 24.78 -13.54
N PHE A 896 5.70 23.57 -13.53
CA PHE A 896 4.57 23.16 -14.34
C PHE A 896 3.37 22.88 -13.43
N ASP A 897 3.10 21.61 -13.13
CA ASP A 897 1.93 21.15 -12.37
C ASP A 897 2.17 21.01 -10.86
N GLN A 898 3.39 21.28 -10.40
CA GLN A 898 3.76 21.19 -8.98
C GLN A 898 4.65 22.37 -8.55
N PRO A 899 4.50 22.88 -7.31
CA PRO A 899 5.33 23.93 -6.74
C PRO A 899 6.69 23.39 -6.28
N VAL A 900 7.56 23.05 -7.24
CA VAL A 900 8.94 22.61 -7.02
C VAL A 900 9.93 23.77 -7.20
N TYR A 901 11.05 23.75 -6.46
CA TYR A 901 12.00 24.88 -6.39
C TYR A 901 13.44 24.43 -6.70
N ASP A 902 13.60 23.62 -7.76
CA ASP A 902 14.87 22.97 -8.15
C ASP A 902 15.45 23.48 -9.49
N ALA A 903 14.63 24.14 -10.34
CA ALA A 903 15.04 24.65 -11.65
C ALA A 903 14.96 26.19 -11.76
N PRO A 904 15.93 26.96 -11.23
CA PRO A 904 15.92 28.42 -11.32
C PRO A 904 15.87 28.96 -12.76
N VAL A 905 14.95 29.88 -13.06
CA VAL A 905 14.87 30.63 -14.34
C VAL A 905 15.43 32.05 -14.24
N TRP A 906 15.53 32.60 -13.04
CA TRP A 906 16.32 33.79 -12.77
C TRP A 906 16.69 33.87 -11.29
N VAL A 907 17.78 34.57 -11.00
CA VAL A 907 18.29 34.84 -9.65
C VAL A 907 18.62 36.33 -9.56
N MET A 908 18.01 37.01 -8.59
CA MET A 908 18.27 38.41 -8.25
C MET A 908 19.10 38.45 -6.98
N LEU A 909 20.30 38.99 -7.08
CA LEU A 909 21.29 39.08 -6.00
C LEU A 909 21.11 40.38 -5.19
N PRO A 910 21.60 40.44 -3.94
CA PRO A 910 21.48 41.61 -3.09
C PRO A 910 22.05 42.91 -3.69
N GLU A 911 23.07 42.81 -4.54
CA GLU A 911 23.73 43.92 -5.23
C GLU A 911 23.00 44.41 -6.50
N SER A 912 21.70 44.09 -6.64
CA SER A 912 20.88 44.43 -7.82
C SER A 912 21.40 43.87 -9.15
N ALA A 913 22.18 42.78 -9.10
CA ALA A 913 22.55 42.00 -10.26
C ALA A 913 21.50 40.91 -10.52
N ARG A 914 21.04 40.78 -11.77
CA ARG A 914 20.10 39.73 -12.18
C ARG A 914 20.78 38.74 -13.11
N THR A 915 20.72 37.46 -12.76
CA THR A 915 21.07 36.34 -13.64
C THR A 915 19.80 35.74 -14.21
N ASN A 916 19.60 35.78 -15.53
CA ASN A 916 18.51 35.11 -16.22
C ASN A 916 19.00 33.78 -16.79
N ILE A 917 18.18 32.73 -16.67
CA ILE A 917 18.49 31.36 -17.09
C ILE A 917 17.33 30.89 -17.96
N ALA A 918 17.47 31.00 -19.28
CA ALA A 918 16.50 30.43 -20.20
C ALA A 918 16.66 28.91 -20.21
N ARG A 919 15.55 28.18 -20.10
CA ARG A 919 15.51 26.72 -20.08
C ARG A 919 14.58 26.19 -21.15
N ASP A 920 14.89 25.00 -21.65
CA ASP A 920 13.93 24.23 -22.42
C ASP A 920 12.88 23.56 -21.51
N VAL A 921 11.94 22.83 -22.12
CA VAL A 921 10.84 22.13 -21.43
C VAL A 921 11.32 20.98 -20.53
N PHE A 922 12.55 20.50 -20.72
CA PHE A 922 13.16 19.43 -19.93
C PHE A 922 14.02 19.97 -18.78
N GLY A 923 14.06 21.29 -18.59
CA GLY A 923 14.83 21.94 -17.53
C GLY A 923 16.29 22.21 -17.90
N LYS A 924 16.74 21.87 -19.12
CA LYS A 924 18.12 22.14 -19.54
C LYS A 924 18.29 23.64 -19.79
N ALA A 925 19.32 24.23 -19.19
CA ALA A 925 19.69 25.61 -19.46
C ALA A 925 20.19 25.76 -20.91
N ILE A 926 19.57 26.65 -21.67
CA ILE A 926 19.92 26.96 -23.06
C ILE A 926 20.66 28.30 -23.18
N LYS A 927 20.47 29.20 -22.21
CA LYS A 927 21.14 30.51 -22.17
C LYS A 927 21.23 31.01 -20.73
N ILE A 928 22.36 31.60 -20.37
CA ILE A 928 22.56 32.26 -19.08
C ILE A 928 23.09 33.66 -19.35
N GLU A 929 22.41 34.68 -18.82
CA GLU A 929 22.80 36.09 -18.96
C GLU A 929 22.85 36.74 -17.58
N ARG A 930 23.87 37.56 -17.33
CA ARG A 930 23.98 38.35 -16.10
C ARG A 930 24.16 39.82 -16.48
N GLY A 931 23.36 40.68 -15.87
CA GLY A 931 23.42 42.14 -16.06
C GLY A 931 23.08 42.89 -14.78
N ALA A 932 23.46 44.18 -14.74
CA ALA A 932 22.92 45.13 -13.78
C ALA A 932 21.45 45.40 -14.13
N GLN A 933 20.61 45.61 -13.11
CA GLN A 933 19.18 45.87 -13.29
C GLN A 933 18.90 47.21 -13.98
#